data_AF-A0AAD9L2F2-F1
#
_entry.id   AF-A0AAD9L2F2-F1
#
_cell.length_a   1.000
_cell.length_b   1.000
_cell.length_c   1.000
_cell.angle_alpha   90.00
_cell.angle_beta   90.00
_cell.angle_gamma   90.00
#
_symmetry.space_group_name_H-M   'P 1'
#
loop_
_entity.id
_entity.type
_entity.pdbx_description
1 polymer ?
#
loop_
_entity_poly.entity_id
_entity_poly.type
_entity_poly.pdbx_seq_one_letter_code
_entity_poly.pdbx_strand_id
1 'polypeptide(L)'
;MTSDMSGRSTMAVGLLLLALMVRAGVTENATVRLAPDTEYVYGYTAFSHLKHTALVKVTAEFGLSLLSQEDGFQRCRLNIHKYDVVVNAAGKDYSQSTSIVKLSDWMSFDLAPTGEVMRVYYPLGQSPKVLAIKKVLLGTFSSKLVVSSLADRWGYRVSETGHEGSHESIYQAEQNQDEIVFAKSRQTKAMKHADHEQTRVIRLDTQNHVITKISVKELFYTPDKVPPEHGRGIPPEKETHTDMPRMGGHSTGVMKLLRTPSADGSRVKDETANMKNDSVILGRGPRAPERRSLKQLQQHITANMNCVITAHSKELVSGLPCFRILVSTLKQLNSTDLESVALTYLRDSRLIARQLIVDVLGSMGTNGSYRAMRKYVFLADKPEPELLSRALFQLVIIADRPPLNFLKTLEDIAFFKPYKFPKQKTTTKIQQNALRAVGSVADKLKWTYPEWSLGVVSRLEDNLGVHDPHHHRQLRETLTEPEFQNHLNWKASRLAALGNAASNTSLEYIISYINSSDAHVLLRTCAVRALASFDQPEVSRSRGGGDDDDDDDGDGDGGGGGGGGGGGGGGGGGGGGGGGGGGGGGGGGGGGGGGGGGGGGGGGGGGVVVGGGGGDDDGGGGGCGCGGGGGGGGGGGGGGGGGGGGGGGGGGGGGGGGGGGGGGGGGGGGGGGGW
;
A
#
# COMPACT_ATOMS: atom_id res chain seq x y z
N MET A 1 37.90 4.51 68.13
CA MET A 1 37.53 4.12 66.75
C MET A 1 36.89 5.33 66.11
N THR A 2 37.74 6.15 65.50
CA THR A 2 37.44 7.44 64.89
C THR A 2 37.80 7.33 63.42
N SER A 3 36.81 7.05 62.59
CA SER A 3 36.87 7.23 61.14
C SER A 3 35.49 6.92 60.58
N ASP A 4 35.09 7.68 59.57
CA ASP A 4 34.00 7.39 58.64
C ASP A 4 32.66 8.13 58.88
N MET A 5 32.70 9.47 58.79
CA MET A 5 31.53 10.29 58.45
C MET A 5 31.82 11.39 57.41
N SER A 6 32.92 11.33 56.64
CA SER A 6 33.26 12.36 55.65
C SER A 6 32.87 12.02 54.19
N GLY A 7 32.32 10.84 53.92
CA GLY A 7 32.07 10.36 52.55
C GLY A 7 30.72 10.73 51.92
N ARG A 8 29.73 11.20 52.70
CA ARG A 8 28.36 11.44 52.18
C ARG A 8 28.02 12.89 51.85
N SER A 9 28.76 13.88 52.36
CA SER A 9 28.55 15.30 52.02
C SER A 9 29.22 15.74 50.72
N THR A 10 30.28 15.08 50.28
CA THR A 10 31.00 15.44 49.04
C THR A 10 30.28 14.98 47.77
N MET A 11 29.56 13.85 47.80
CA MET A 11 28.74 13.44 46.66
C MET A 11 27.50 14.31 46.45
N ALA A 12 26.84 14.76 47.52
CA ALA A 12 25.67 15.64 47.41
C ALA A 12 26.04 17.04 46.89
N VAL A 13 27.19 17.58 47.31
CA VAL A 13 27.71 18.86 46.80
C VAL A 13 28.24 18.72 45.36
N GLY A 14 28.82 17.57 45.01
CA GLY A 14 29.25 17.26 43.63
C GLY A 14 28.08 17.13 42.64
N LEU A 15 26.97 16.48 43.03
CA LEU A 15 25.76 16.38 42.20
C LEU A 15 24.99 17.71 42.13
N LEU A 16 25.01 18.52 43.19
CA LEU A 16 24.41 19.85 43.16
C LEU A 16 25.23 20.84 42.30
N LEU A 17 26.57 20.73 42.30
CA LEU A 17 27.45 21.49 41.40
C LEU A 17 27.34 21.03 39.95
N LEU A 18 27.14 19.73 39.67
CA LEU A 18 26.86 19.25 38.31
C LEU A 18 25.48 19.71 37.81
N ALA A 19 24.47 19.77 38.69
CA ALA A 19 23.14 20.28 38.36
C ALA A 19 23.08 21.82 38.26
N LEU A 20 23.94 22.55 38.99
CA LEU A 20 24.10 24.00 38.88
C LEU A 20 24.99 24.41 37.70
N MET A 21 25.96 23.60 37.28
CA MET A 21 26.73 23.80 36.04
C MET A 21 25.89 23.56 34.76
N VAL A 22 24.77 22.83 34.85
CA VAL A 22 23.78 22.74 33.76
C VAL A 22 22.86 23.97 33.72
N ARG A 23 22.82 24.80 34.77
CA ARG A 23 21.99 26.02 34.85
C ARG A 23 22.76 27.35 34.87
N ALA A 24 24.08 27.33 34.94
CA ALA A 24 24.91 28.52 34.90
C ALA A 24 25.66 28.60 33.56
N GLY A 25 25.10 29.35 32.60
CA GLY A 25 25.91 29.90 31.51
C GLY A 25 25.48 29.65 30.06
N VAL A 26 24.29 29.10 29.78
CA VAL A 26 23.68 29.29 28.45
C VAL A 26 22.72 30.46 28.56
N THR A 27 23.23 31.69 28.38
CA THR A 27 22.37 32.76 27.87
C THR A 27 21.78 32.22 26.58
N GLU A 28 20.47 31.94 26.55
CA GLU A 28 19.74 31.43 25.38
C GLU A 28 19.73 32.49 24.27
N ASN A 29 20.88 32.70 23.64
CA ASN A 29 20.94 33.43 22.38
C ASN A 29 20.30 32.54 21.33
N ALA A 30 19.24 33.06 20.70
CA ALA A 30 18.60 32.39 19.58
C ALA A 30 19.66 32.07 18.51
N THR A 31 19.76 30.79 18.16
CA THR A 31 20.70 30.30 17.15
C THR A 31 20.35 30.81 15.77
N VAL A 32 19.05 30.96 15.48
CA VAL A 32 18.54 31.57 14.25
C VAL A 32 17.77 32.84 14.61
N ARG A 33 18.18 33.99 14.05
CA ARG A 33 17.59 35.30 14.33
C ARG A 33 17.30 36.06 13.04
N LEU A 34 16.06 36.47 12.86
CA LEU A 34 15.65 37.35 11.77
C LEU A 34 15.59 38.78 12.30
N ALA A 35 16.20 39.72 11.57
CA ALA A 35 16.15 41.13 11.90
C ALA A 35 14.74 41.71 11.61
N PRO A 36 14.27 42.68 12.41
CA PRO A 36 13.12 43.51 12.05
C PRO A 36 13.35 44.21 10.70
N ASP A 37 12.26 44.54 10.02
CA ASP A 37 12.27 45.31 8.77
C ASP A 37 13.18 44.72 7.66
N THR A 38 13.45 43.42 7.73
CA THR A 38 14.29 42.69 6.77
C THR A 38 13.53 41.46 6.28
N GLU A 39 13.53 41.24 4.97
CA GLU A 39 13.04 40.00 4.38
C GLU A 39 14.22 39.14 3.92
N TYR A 40 14.30 37.90 4.38
CA TYR A 40 15.33 36.95 3.99
C TYR A 40 14.83 36.10 2.83
N VAL A 41 15.29 36.39 1.62
CA VAL A 41 14.80 35.73 0.39
C VAL A 41 15.67 34.52 0.08
N TYR A 42 15.04 33.34 0.06
CA TYR A 42 15.65 32.06 -0.24
C TYR A 42 15.25 31.54 -1.62
N GLY A 43 16.23 31.01 -2.34
CA GLY A 43 16.04 30.20 -3.54
C GLY A 43 16.09 28.73 -3.19
N TYR A 44 15.07 27.98 -3.58
CA TYR A 44 14.97 26.54 -3.41
C TYR A 44 14.93 25.84 -4.76
N THR A 45 15.75 24.81 -4.94
CA THR A 45 15.70 23.94 -6.11
C THR A 45 15.80 22.50 -5.65
N ALA A 46 14.87 21.66 -6.10
CA ALA A 46 14.88 20.23 -5.80
C ALA A 46 14.63 19.39 -7.05
N PHE A 47 15.27 18.22 -7.09
CA PHE A 47 15.13 17.21 -8.12
C PHE A 47 14.74 15.89 -7.46
N SER A 48 13.61 15.33 -7.84
CA SER A 48 13.16 14.01 -7.41
C SER A 48 13.10 13.10 -8.62
N HIS A 49 13.94 12.07 -8.62
CA HIS A 49 13.97 11.03 -9.64
C HIS A 49 13.29 9.77 -9.10
N LEU A 50 12.15 9.42 -9.69
CA LEU A 50 11.50 8.13 -9.50
C LEU A 50 11.95 7.22 -10.62
N LYS A 51 12.73 6.18 -10.26
CA LYS A 51 13.32 5.25 -11.22
C LYS A 51 12.22 4.72 -12.17
N HIS A 52 12.50 4.76 -13.48
CA HIS A 52 11.60 4.32 -14.56
C HIS A 52 10.26 5.07 -14.69
N THR A 53 10.03 6.16 -13.95
CA THR A 53 8.73 6.85 -13.94
C THR A 53 8.85 8.29 -14.41
N ALA A 54 9.51 9.13 -13.62
CA ALA A 54 9.55 10.57 -13.86
C ALA A 54 10.71 11.24 -13.13
N LEU A 55 11.17 12.36 -13.71
CA LEU A 55 12.01 13.35 -13.06
C LEU A 55 11.15 14.58 -12.76
N VAL A 56 11.02 14.91 -11.47
CA VAL A 56 10.31 16.11 -11.02
C VAL A 56 11.34 17.13 -10.57
N LYS A 57 11.30 18.33 -11.16
CA LYS A 57 12.10 19.49 -10.73
C LYS A 57 11.16 20.51 -10.12
N VAL A 58 11.48 20.97 -8.91
CA VAL A 58 10.78 22.05 -8.22
C VAL A 58 11.75 23.21 -8.05
N THR A 59 11.32 24.42 -8.39
CA THR A 59 12.06 25.65 -8.11
C THR A 59 11.15 26.64 -7.42
N ALA A 60 11.62 27.25 -6.34
CA ALA A 60 10.86 28.25 -5.59
C ALA A 60 11.76 29.41 -5.16
N GLU A 61 11.17 30.59 -5.03
CA GLU A 61 11.77 31.75 -4.38
C GLU A 61 10.79 32.25 -3.33
N PHE A 62 11.21 32.33 -2.08
CA PHE A 62 10.34 32.73 -0.97
C PHE A 62 11.11 33.54 0.06
N GLY A 63 10.44 34.50 0.68
CA GLY A 63 10.97 35.36 1.73
C GLY A 63 10.44 35.00 3.12
N LEU A 64 11.27 35.20 4.14
CA LEU A 64 10.92 35.11 5.54
C LEU A 64 11.11 36.48 6.21
N SER A 65 10.10 36.99 6.91
CA SER A 65 10.16 38.29 7.59
C SER A 65 9.67 38.17 9.03
N LEU A 66 10.31 38.89 9.95
CA LEU A 66 9.86 38.97 11.34
C LEU A 66 8.59 39.84 11.46
N LEU A 67 7.58 39.35 12.17
CA LEU A 67 6.35 40.08 12.50
C LEU A 67 6.38 40.58 13.95
N SER A 68 6.68 39.68 14.89
CA SER A 68 6.77 39.96 16.32
C SER A 68 7.71 38.97 17.01
N GLN A 69 8.11 39.27 18.23
CA GLN A 69 8.94 38.41 19.07
C GLN A 69 8.37 38.37 20.49
N GLU A 70 8.06 37.18 20.99
CA GLU A 70 7.48 36.94 22.31
C GLU A 70 8.13 35.70 22.94
N ASP A 71 8.55 35.78 24.22
CA ASP A 71 9.10 34.65 24.98
C ASP A 71 10.23 33.87 24.28
N GLY A 72 11.10 34.58 23.53
CA GLY A 72 12.19 33.98 22.74
C GLY A 72 11.76 33.38 21.40
N PHE A 73 10.46 33.22 21.15
CA PHE A 73 9.93 32.81 19.85
C PHE A 73 9.84 34.00 18.90
N GLN A 74 10.14 33.76 17.64
CA GLN A 74 9.98 34.73 16.56
C GLN A 74 8.75 34.35 15.74
N ARG A 75 7.74 35.24 15.71
CA ARG A 75 6.64 35.09 14.77
C ARG A 75 7.07 35.63 13.42
N CYS A 76 7.04 34.78 12.41
CA CYS A 76 7.55 35.07 11.09
C CYS A 76 6.46 34.92 10.03
N ARG A 77 6.55 35.70 8.96
CA ARG A 77 5.70 35.58 7.76
C ARG A 77 6.46 34.84 6.66
N LEU A 78 5.74 33.99 5.93
CA LEU A 78 6.22 33.36 4.69
C LEU A 78 5.63 34.09 3.48
N ASN A 79 6.49 34.59 2.60
CA ASN A 79 6.11 35.18 1.32
C ASN A 79 6.62 34.31 0.17
N ILE A 80 5.75 33.83 -0.71
CA ILE A 80 6.18 33.09 -1.91
C ILE A 80 6.24 34.06 -3.09
N HIS A 81 7.43 34.31 -3.60
CA HIS A 81 7.69 35.19 -4.76
C HIS A 81 7.56 34.44 -6.08
N LYS A 82 8.10 33.21 -6.13
CA LYS A 82 8.08 32.36 -7.33
C LYS A 82 7.96 30.89 -6.95
N TYR A 83 7.25 30.12 -7.76
CA TYR A 83 7.15 28.67 -7.61
C TYR A 83 6.85 28.03 -8.95
N ASP A 84 7.69 27.08 -9.37
CA ASP A 84 7.55 26.34 -10.62
C ASP A 84 7.83 24.86 -10.37
N VAL A 85 7.09 24.01 -11.08
CA VAL A 85 7.28 22.55 -11.09
C VAL A 85 7.36 22.09 -12.53
N VAL A 86 8.37 21.30 -12.85
CA VAL A 86 8.56 20.68 -14.17
C VAL A 86 8.58 19.18 -13.97
N VAL A 87 7.76 18.45 -14.72
CA VAL A 87 7.65 16.98 -14.64
C VAL A 87 8.02 16.38 -16.00
N ASN A 88 9.16 15.71 -16.04
CA ASN A 88 9.61 14.99 -17.22
C ASN A 88 9.31 13.50 -17.00
N ALA A 89 8.21 13.02 -17.57
CA ALA A 89 7.90 11.59 -17.61
C ALA A 89 8.56 10.95 -18.83
N ALA A 90 9.03 9.70 -18.71
CA ALA A 90 9.72 9.01 -19.80
C ALA A 90 8.89 9.04 -21.10
N GLY A 91 9.30 9.88 -22.05
CA GLY A 91 8.69 10.02 -23.38
C GLY A 91 7.71 11.20 -23.60
N LYS A 92 7.39 12.02 -22.58
CA LYS A 92 6.62 13.27 -22.77
C LYS A 92 7.08 14.35 -21.78
N ASP A 93 7.59 15.46 -22.30
CA ASP A 93 7.85 16.66 -21.51
C ASP A 93 6.51 17.33 -21.18
N TYR A 94 6.00 17.08 -19.97
CA TYR A 94 4.87 17.81 -19.42
C TYR A 94 5.42 18.94 -18.55
N SER A 95 5.70 20.09 -19.17
CA SER A 95 5.88 21.33 -18.41
C SER A 95 4.51 21.81 -17.94
N GLN A 96 4.08 21.34 -16.78
CA GLN A 96 2.94 21.94 -16.09
C GLN A 96 3.46 23.11 -15.26
N SER A 97 3.73 24.26 -15.91
CA SER A 97 3.80 25.53 -15.18
C SER A 97 2.46 25.67 -14.46
N THR A 98 2.46 25.52 -13.14
CA THR A 98 1.26 25.77 -12.32
C THR A 98 1.13 27.28 -12.17
N SER A 99 0.95 27.96 -13.29
CA SER A 99 0.48 29.32 -13.32
C SER A 99 -0.92 29.27 -12.70
N ILE A 100 -1.11 30.03 -11.62
CA ILE A 100 -2.38 30.23 -10.88
C ILE A 100 -2.69 29.15 -9.82
N VAL A 101 -1.72 28.84 -8.96
CA VAL A 101 -2.07 28.56 -7.55
C VAL A 101 -1.87 29.87 -6.79
N LYS A 102 -2.90 30.40 -6.10
CA LYS A 102 -2.75 31.56 -5.20
C LYS A 102 -1.85 31.19 -4.01
N LEU A 103 -0.54 31.20 -4.25
CA LEU A 103 0.47 30.98 -3.22
C LEU A 103 0.70 32.24 -2.38
N SER A 104 0.24 33.40 -2.85
CA SER A 104 0.34 34.71 -2.19
C SER A 104 -0.54 34.86 -0.94
N ASP A 105 -1.49 33.94 -0.71
CA ASP A 105 -2.30 33.93 0.50
C ASP A 105 -1.43 33.95 1.77
N TRP A 106 -1.94 34.53 2.85
CA TRP A 106 -1.19 34.66 4.10
C TRP A 106 -0.75 33.30 4.67
N MET A 107 0.49 33.23 5.16
CA MET A 107 0.93 32.20 6.11
C MET A 107 1.98 32.81 7.05
N SER A 108 1.82 32.56 8.34
CA SER A 108 2.81 32.91 9.36
C SER A 108 3.13 31.69 10.22
N PHE A 109 4.22 31.73 10.98
CA PHE A 109 4.70 30.59 11.76
C PHE A 109 5.55 31.02 12.94
N ASP A 110 5.70 30.12 13.90
CA ASP A 110 6.52 30.31 15.10
C ASP A 110 7.86 29.63 14.94
N LEU A 111 8.93 30.43 15.00
CA LEU A 111 10.30 29.96 15.00
C LEU A 111 10.85 29.97 16.42
N ALA A 112 11.21 28.80 16.92
CA ALA A 112 11.88 28.65 18.21
C ALA A 112 13.29 29.26 18.16
N PRO A 113 13.90 29.60 19.31
CA PRO A 113 15.28 30.08 19.39
C PRO A 113 16.29 29.17 18.67
N THR A 114 16.02 27.86 18.64
CA THR A 114 16.87 26.85 17.99
C THR A 114 16.70 26.79 16.46
N GLY A 115 15.71 27.48 15.88
CA GLY A 115 15.37 27.43 14.45
C GLY A 115 14.28 26.40 14.07
N GLU A 116 13.66 25.74 15.05
CA GLU A 116 12.55 24.81 14.80
C GLU A 116 11.24 25.56 14.56
N VAL A 117 10.48 25.17 13.54
CA VAL A 117 9.14 25.68 13.26
C VAL A 117 8.12 24.92 14.10
N MET A 118 7.55 25.58 15.09
CA MET A 118 6.67 24.95 16.08
C MET A 118 5.21 24.91 15.64
N ARG A 119 4.72 26.01 15.06
CA ARG A 119 3.31 26.19 14.67
C ARG A 119 3.23 26.98 13.37
N VAL A 120 2.16 26.77 12.62
CA VAL A 120 1.83 27.54 11.41
C VAL A 120 0.41 28.07 11.49
N TYR A 121 0.20 29.26 10.96
CA TYR A 121 -1.08 29.98 10.95
C TYR A 121 -1.45 30.37 9.53
N TYR A 122 -2.69 30.10 9.14
CA TYR A 122 -3.19 30.40 7.79
C TYR A 122 -4.71 30.61 7.75
N PRO A 123 -5.26 31.32 6.74
CA PRO A 123 -6.69 31.55 6.61
C PRO A 123 -7.51 30.27 6.42
N LEU A 124 -8.76 30.27 6.91
CA LEU A 124 -9.71 29.19 6.65
C LEU A 124 -10.01 29.06 5.14
N GLY A 125 -10.17 27.83 4.65
CA GLY A 125 -10.50 27.57 3.24
C GLY A 125 -9.32 27.51 2.27
N GLN A 126 -8.08 27.67 2.74
CA GLN A 126 -6.91 27.52 1.88
C GLN A 126 -6.80 26.10 1.32
N SER A 127 -6.44 26.00 0.03
CA SER A 127 -6.32 24.71 -0.66
C SER A 127 -5.29 23.80 0.04
N PRO A 128 -5.61 22.51 0.30
CA PRO A 128 -4.65 21.56 0.87
C PRO A 128 -3.34 21.45 0.08
N LYS A 129 -3.39 21.66 -1.25
CA LYS A 129 -2.19 21.66 -2.10
C LYS A 129 -1.29 22.87 -1.83
N VAL A 130 -1.87 24.07 -1.68
CA VAL A 130 -1.14 25.30 -1.31
C VAL A 130 -0.47 25.13 0.04
N LEU A 131 -1.24 24.61 1.01
CA LEU A 131 -0.76 24.35 2.36
C LEU A 131 0.40 23.36 2.35
N ALA A 132 0.29 22.28 1.59
CA ALA A 132 1.36 21.31 1.47
C ALA A 132 2.66 21.93 0.94
N ILE A 133 2.59 22.74 -0.12
CA ILE A 133 3.76 23.44 -0.68
C ILE A 133 4.42 24.34 0.37
N LYS A 134 3.63 25.18 1.03
CA LYS A 134 4.15 26.11 2.06
C LYS A 134 4.76 25.38 3.26
N LYS A 135 4.07 24.34 3.75
CA LYS A 135 4.57 23.51 4.86
C LYS A 135 5.85 22.76 4.49
N VAL A 136 6.00 22.30 3.24
CA VAL A 136 7.26 21.67 2.78
C VAL A 136 8.40 22.68 2.77
N LEU A 137 8.19 23.90 2.26
CA LEU A 137 9.23 24.94 2.29
C LEU A 137 9.66 25.28 3.72
N LEU A 138 8.69 25.49 4.62
CA LEU A 138 8.97 25.74 6.04
C LEU A 138 9.60 24.53 6.74
N GLY A 139 9.13 23.32 6.46
CA GLY A 139 9.70 22.09 7.01
C GLY A 139 11.12 21.82 6.51
N THR A 140 11.47 22.28 5.30
CA THR A 140 12.83 22.23 4.76
C THR A 140 13.72 23.33 5.35
N PHE A 141 13.15 24.38 5.95
CA PHE A 141 13.89 25.39 6.71
C PHE A 141 14.07 24.98 8.18
N SER A 142 13.00 24.50 8.81
CA SER A 142 12.94 24.05 10.22
C SER A 142 14.09 23.11 10.60
N SER A 143 14.83 23.46 11.65
CA SER A 143 15.91 22.64 12.22
C SER A 143 16.13 23.01 13.68
N LYS A 144 16.44 22.04 14.54
CA LYS A 144 16.77 22.32 15.94
C LYS A 144 18.28 22.45 16.15
N LEU A 145 18.81 23.64 15.87
CA LEU A 145 20.23 23.95 15.92
C LEU A 145 20.66 24.33 17.34
N VAL A 146 21.74 23.71 17.83
CA VAL A 146 22.37 24.01 19.12
C VAL A 146 23.82 24.38 18.87
N VAL A 147 24.22 25.59 19.28
CA VAL A 147 25.61 26.09 19.19
C VAL A 147 26.35 25.75 20.48
N SER A 148 27.56 25.22 20.36
CA SER A 148 28.46 24.98 21.50
C SER A 148 29.56 26.04 21.53
N SER A 149 29.82 26.64 22.69
CA SER A 149 30.97 27.53 22.91
C SER A 149 32.23 26.78 23.39
N LEU A 150 32.11 25.47 23.66
CA LEU A 150 33.15 24.69 24.34
C LEU A 150 34.03 23.86 23.39
N ALA A 151 33.60 23.67 22.14
CA ALA A 151 34.31 22.84 21.17
C ALA A 151 34.02 23.26 19.73
N ASP A 152 35.05 23.22 18.88
CA ASP A 152 34.92 23.49 17.44
C ASP A 152 34.12 22.40 16.71
N ARG A 153 33.98 21.21 17.31
CA ARG A 153 33.17 20.11 16.80
C ARG A 153 32.35 19.49 17.93
N TRP A 154 31.05 19.29 17.71
CA TRP A 154 30.17 18.65 18.68
C TRP A 154 29.07 17.85 17.99
N GLY A 155 28.43 16.95 18.73
CA GLY A 155 27.29 16.18 18.24
C GLY A 155 26.21 16.04 19.30
N TYR A 156 24.95 15.99 18.86
CA TYR A 156 23.81 15.85 19.74
C TYR A 156 22.67 15.11 19.07
N ARG A 157 21.79 14.57 19.90
CA ARG A 157 20.62 13.79 19.52
C ARG A 157 19.39 14.52 20.00
N VAL A 158 18.39 14.66 19.15
CA VAL A 158 17.20 15.44 19.47
C VAL A 158 15.96 14.90 18.77
N SER A 159 14.82 15.02 19.43
CA SER A 159 13.52 14.83 18.79
C SER A 159 13.02 16.16 18.25
N GLU A 160 12.58 16.15 17.00
CA GLU A 160 12.07 17.33 16.29
C GLU A 160 10.88 16.96 15.42
N THR A 161 10.11 17.97 15.02
CA THR A 161 8.97 17.81 14.14
C THR A 161 9.20 18.47 12.78
N GLY A 162 9.21 17.66 11.73
CA GLY A 162 9.27 18.12 10.34
C GLY A 162 7.93 18.05 9.64
N HIS A 163 7.89 18.46 8.37
CA HIS A 163 6.71 18.33 7.52
C HIS A 163 6.28 16.86 7.31
N GLU A 164 7.20 15.92 7.54
CA GLU A 164 6.99 14.48 7.46
C GLU A 164 6.50 13.84 8.78
N GLY A 165 6.46 14.61 9.87
CA GLY A 165 6.12 14.12 11.22
C GLY A 165 7.28 14.20 12.21
N SER A 166 7.01 13.73 13.43
CA SER A 166 8.01 13.70 14.51
C SER A 166 8.99 12.56 14.32
N HIS A 167 10.27 12.85 14.52
CA HIS A 167 11.35 11.89 14.36
C HIS A 167 12.52 12.20 15.30
N GLU A 168 13.46 11.27 15.36
CA GLU A 168 14.71 11.43 16.08
C GLU A 168 15.86 11.64 15.09
N SER A 169 16.68 12.64 15.38
CA SER A 169 17.78 13.06 14.54
C SER A 169 19.08 13.14 15.30
N ILE A 170 20.17 12.88 14.60
CA ILE A 170 21.53 13.12 15.07
C ILE A 170 22.09 14.30 14.29
N TYR A 171 22.67 15.25 15.02
CA TYR A 171 23.41 16.37 14.49
C TYR A 171 24.90 16.19 14.79
N GLN A 172 25.73 16.47 13.80
CA GLN A 172 27.17 16.70 13.94
C GLN A 172 27.43 18.11 13.44
N ALA A 173 28.03 18.93 14.29
CA ALA A 173 28.28 20.33 14.01
C ALA A 173 29.77 20.62 14.04
N GLU A 174 30.22 21.50 13.15
CA GLU A 174 31.59 21.97 13.05
C GLU A 174 31.58 23.49 12.85
N GLN A 175 32.29 24.21 13.72
CA GLN A 175 32.47 25.64 13.64
C GLN A 175 33.70 25.96 12.80
N ASN A 176 33.48 26.69 11.72
CA ASN A 176 34.50 27.40 10.96
C ASN A 176 34.43 28.89 11.33
N GLN A 177 35.49 29.66 11.01
CA GLN A 177 35.66 31.08 11.39
C GLN A 177 34.34 31.88 11.50
N ASP A 178 33.59 31.99 10.39
CA ASP A 178 32.33 32.74 10.32
C ASP A 178 31.08 31.87 10.03
N GLU A 179 31.22 30.54 9.99
CA GLU A 179 30.13 29.64 9.59
C GLU A 179 30.13 28.36 10.43
N ILE A 180 28.98 27.98 10.97
CA ILE A 180 28.77 26.65 11.57
C ILE A 180 28.07 25.75 10.55
N VAL A 181 28.65 24.57 10.34
CA VAL A 181 28.10 23.54 9.46
C VAL A 181 27.49 22.44 10.31
N PHE A 182 26.20 22.19 10.14
CA PHE A 182 25.47 21.11 10.79
C PHE A 182 25.14 20.01 9.78
N ALA A 183 25.66 18.81 9.99
CA ALA A 183 25.26 17.59 9.31
C ALA A 183 24.21 16.85 10.16
N LYS A 184 23.00 16.75 9.63
CA LYS A 184 21.86 16.04 10.22
C LYS A 184 21.67 14.71 9.50
N SER A 185 21.57 13.63 10.28
CA SER A 185 21.12 12.31 9.82
C SER A 185 19.90 11.86 10.62
N ARG A 186 18.93 11.26 9.92
CA ARG A 186 17.71 10.75 10.53
C ARG A 186 17.85 9.26 10.85
N GLN A 187 17.37 8.84 12.03
CA GLN A 187 17.41 7.43 12.42
C GLN A 187 16.11 6.66 12.13
N THR A 188 14.98 7.34 12.01
CA THR A 188 13.67 6.70 11.90
C THR A 188 13.41 6.23 10.47
N LYS A 189 13.21 4.92 10.27
CA LYS A 189 12.79 4.36 8.98
C LYS A 189 11.38 4.85 8.64
N ALA A 190 11.22 5.53 7.50
CA ALA A 190 9.92 6.00 7.02
C ALA A 190 8.96 4.83 6.67
N MET A 191 9.49 3.65 6.33
CA MET A 191 8.70 2.46 6.02
C MET A 191 9.33 1.19 6.60
N LYS A 192 8.49 0.28 7.08
CA LYS A 192 8.90 -1.07 7.49
C LYS A 192 9.40 -1.80 6.24
N HIS A 193 10.60 -2.39 6.31
CA HIS A 193 11.26 -3.09 5.19
C HIS A 193 11.63 -2.21 4.00
N ALA A 194 11.96 -0.93 4.17
CA ALA A 194 12.61 -0.17 3.11
C ALA A 194 13.91 0.44 3.62
N ASP A 195 14.88 0.56 2.73
CA ASP A 195 16.11 1.31 3.02
C ASP A 195 15.84 2.78 2.72
N HIS A 196 16.04 3.60 3.75
CA HIS A 196 15.86 5.04 3.69
C HIS A 196 17.09 5.70 4.25
N GLU A 197 17.66 6.62 3.49
CA GLU A 197 18.77 7.46 3.91
C GLU A 197 18.39 8.92 3.64
N GLN A 198 18.35 9.71 4.71
CA GLN A 198 18.11 11.14 4.63
C GLN A 198 19.25 11.87 5.32
N THR A 199 20.00 12.64 4.53
CA THR A 199 21.08 13.50 5.02
C THR A 199 20.75 14.95 4.69
N ARG A 200 21.04 15.83 5.65
CA ARG A 200 20.81 17.27 5.51
C ARG A 200 22.01 18.03 6.04
N VAL A 201 22.52 18.96 5.25
CA VAL A 201 23.64 19.83 5.63
C VAL A 201 23.13 21.26 5.70
N ILE A 202 23.23 21.88 6.88
CA ILE A 202 22.75 23.23 7.16
C ILE A 202 23.96 24.09 7.47
N ARG A 203 24.01 25.29 6.89
CA ARG A 203 25.08 26.26 7.11
C ARG A 203 24.50 27.50 7.75
N LEU A 204 25.07 27.90 8.88
CA LEU A 204 24.64 29.02 9.69
C LEU A 204 25.76 30.06 9.74
N ASP A 205 25.47 31.29 9.34
CA ASP A 205 26.34 32.45 9.54
C ASP A 205 26.31 32.84 11.02
N THR A 206 27.47 32.84 11.67
CA THR A 206 27.58 33.11 13.11
C THR A 206 27.45 34.58 13.46
N GLN A 207 27.78 35.49 12.54
CA GLN A 207 27.70 36.93 12.76
C GLN A 207 26.25 37.41 12.62
N ASN A 208 25.56 36.93 11.59
CA ASN A 208 24.19 37.33 11.30
C ASN A 208 23.14 36.42 11.93
N HIS A 209 23.55 35.28 12.50
CA HIS A 209 22.65 34.26 13.06
C HIS A 209 21.58 33.79 12.07
N VAL A 210 21.93 33.63 10.79
CA VAL A 210 20.99 33.22 9.73
C VAL A 210 21.48 32.03 8.96
N ILE A 211 20.54 31.19 8.54
CA ILE A 211 20.84 30.03 7.70
C ILE A 211 21.14 30.54 6.30
N THR A 212 22.34 30.28 5.80
CA THR A 212 22.80 30.70 4.46
C THR A 212 22.49 29.65 3.41
N LYS A 213 22.55 28.36 3.78
CA LYS A 213 22.34 27.24 2.86
C LYS A 213 21.86 25.98 3.57
N ILE A 214 20.96 25.27 2.92
CA ILE A 214 20.49 23.94 3.32
C ILE A 214 20.58 23.03 2.10
N SER A 215 21.31 21.92 2.22
CA SER A 215 21.34 20.85 1.23
C SER A 215 20.65 19.63 1.81
N VAL A 216 19.71 19.03 1.07
CA VAL A 216 18.99 17.83 1.45
C VAL A 216 19.27 16.75 0.40
N LYS A 217 19.55 15.54 0.87
CA LYS A 217 19.65 14.35 0.04
C LYS A 217 18.80 13.27 0.67
N GLU A 218 17.90 12.70 -0.12
CA GLU A 218 17.03 11.61 0.29
C GLU A 218 17.14 10.46 -0.72
N LEU A 219 17.25 9.26 -0.17
CA LEU A 219 17.33 8.02 -0.91
C LEU A 219 16.30 7.08 -0.31
N PHE A 220 15.51 6.47 -1.18
CA PHE A 220 14.56 5.44 -0.80
C PHE A 220 14.69 4.27 -1.76
N TYR A 221 14.80 3.07 -1.23
CA TYR A 221 14.80 1.84 -2.01
C TYR A 221 13.87 0.80 -1.39
N THR A 222 13.03 0.19 -2.22
CA THR A 222 12.37 -1.07 -1.85
C THR A 222 13.41 -2.19 -1.82
N PRO A 223 13.23 -3.22 -0.98
CA PRO A 223 14.09 -4.39 -0.97
C PRO A 223 14.12 -5.06 -2.34
N ASP A 224 15.30 -5.46 -2.76
CA ASP A 224 15.52 -6.22 -4.00
C ASP A 224 15.11 -7.69 -3.84
N LYS A 225 14.90 -8.13 -2.59
CA LYS A 225 14.53 -9.48 -2.22
C LYS A 225 13.21 -9.48 -1.48
N VAL A 226 12.37 -10.46 -1.78
CA VAL A 226 11.20 -10.77 -0.96
C VAL A 226 11.70 -11.02 0.47
N PRO A 227 11.18 -10.32 1.49
CA PRO A 227 11.53 -10.61 2.86
C PRO A 227 11.34 -12.11 3.12
N PRO A 228 12.27 -12.79 3.80
CA PRO A 228 12.22 -14.25 3.98
C PRO A 228 10.91 -14.75 4.63
N GLU A 229 10.16 -13.86 5.28
CA GLU A 229 8.82 -14.07 5.84
C GLU A 229 7.76 -14.39 4.78
N HIS A 230 7.90 -13.95 3.53
CA HIS A 230 6.87 -14.13 2.48
C HIS A 230 7.20 -15.23 1.45
N GLY A 231 8.36 -15.90 1.59
CA GLY A 231 8.84 -16.93 0.64
C GLY A 231 8.60 -18.39 1.07
N ARG A 232 8.07 -18.65 2.26
CA ARG A 232 7.85 -20.02 2.74
C ARG A 232 6.57 -20.62 2.15
N GLY A 233 6.71 -21.22 0.97
CA GLY A 233 5.63 -21.93 0.28
C GLY A 233 5.89 -22.20 -1.20
N ILE A 234 6.96 -21.66 -1.77
CA ILE A 234 7.37 -21.95 -3.15
C ILE A 234 8.36 -23.13 -3.12
N PRO A 235 8.07 -24.26 -3.80
CA PRO A 235 9.01 -25.38 -3.90
C PRO A 235 10.36 -24.93 -4.47
N PRO A 236 11.50 -25.40 -3.93
CA PRO A 236 12.84 -24.93 -4.29
C PRO A 236 13.29 -25.28 -5.73
N GLU A 237 12.51 -26.03 -6.51
CA GLU A 237 12.96 -26.52 -7.81
C GLU A 237 12.85 -25.54 -8.97
N LYS A 238 12.30 -24.34 -8.77
CA LYS A 238 12.36 -23.25 -9.77
C LYS A 238 12.54 -21.90 -9.10
N GLU A 239 13.70 -21.67 -8.47
CA GLU A 239 14.21 -20.32 -8.25
C GLU A 239 14.54 -19.67 -9.61
N THR A 240 13.51 -19.34 -10.39
CA THR A 240 13.66 -18.19 -11.27
C THR A 240 13.81 -17.01 -10.33
N HIS A 241 14.97 -16.35 -10.35
CA HIS A 241 15.19 -15.06 -9.70
C HIS A 241 14.04 -14.10 -10.02
N THR A 242 12.96 -14.11 -9.23
CA THR A 242 11.95 -13.06 -9.25
C THR A 242 12.51 -11.93 -8.41
N ASP A 243 13.58 -11.32 -8.92
CA ASP A 243 14.05 -10.04 -8.44
C ASP A 243 12.86 -9.10 -8.59
N MET A 244 12.35 -8.60 -7.46
CA MET A 244 11.37 -7.52 -7.54
C MET A 244 12.10 -6.34 -8.19
N PRO A 245 11.53 -5.71 -9.23
CA PRO A 245 12.19 -4.58 -9.86
C PRO A 245 12.44 -3.53 -8.79
N ARG A 246 13.73 -3.25 -8.50
CA ARG A 246 14.14 -2.29 -7.49
C ARG A 246 13.49 -0.94 -7.77
N MET A 247 12.44 -0.62 -7.03
CA MET A 247 11.80 0.67 -7.07
C MET A 247 12.55 1.58 -6.10
N GLY A 248 13.12 2.65 -6.65
CA GLY A 248 13.92 3.59 -5.89
C GLY A 248 13.56 5.01 -6.24
N GLY A 249 13.56 5.87 -5.22
CA GLY A 249 13.46 7.31 -5.36
C GLY A 249 14.76 7.95 -4.89
N HIS A 250 15.28 8.89 -5.67
CA HIS A 250 16.36 9.75 -5.24
C HIS A 250 15.89 11.21 -5.30
N SER A 251 15.94 11.91 -4.18
CA SER A 251 15.64 13.33 -4.11
C SER A 251 16.86 14.12 -3.64
N THR A 252 17.12 15.25 -4.28
CA THR A 252 18.09 16.24 -3.83
C THR A 252 17.44 17.61 -3.81
N GLY A 253 17.74 18.39 -2.78
CA GLY A 253 17.21 19.74 -2.60
C GLY A 253 18.31 20.68 -2.14
N VAL A 254 18.31 21.91 -2.64
CA VAL A 254 19.22 22.96 -2.20
C VAL A 254 18.42 24.24 -1.99
N MET A 255 18.46 24.74 -0.77
CA MET A 255 17.95 26.06 -0.36
C MET A 255 19.14 26.98 -0.10
N LYS A 256 19.13 28.20 -0.63
CA LYS A 256 20.19 29.20 -0.42
C LYS A 256 19.59 30.57 -0.17
N LEU A 257 20.16 31.31 0.78
CA LEU A 257 19.87 32.72 0.95
C LEU A 257 20.38 33.47 -0.29
N LEU A 258 19.51 34.22 -0.95
CA LEU A 258 19.81 34.97 -2.17
C LEU A 258 20.07 36.44 -1.88
N ARG A 259 19.20 37.06 -1.06
CA ARG A 259 19.24 38.49 -0.74
C ARG A 259 18.45 38.79 0.52
N THR A 260 18.74 39.94 1.13
CA THR A 260 18.10 40.47 2.34
C THR A 260 17.57 41.89 2.09
N PRO A 261 16.55 42.09 1.23
CA PRO A 261 15.96 43.41 1.03
C PRO A 261 15.36 43.96 2.33
N SER A 262 15.38 45.30 2.46
CA SER A 262 14.58 45.99 3.47
C SER A 262 13.11 45.63 3.23
N ALA A 263 12.43 45.12 4.24
CA ALA A 263 10.99 44.92 4.19
C ALA A 263 10.33 46.30 4.10
N ASP A 264 9.31 46.42 3.24
CA ASP A 264 8.54 47.65 3.10
C ASP A 264 7.95 48.04 4.46
N GLY A 265 8.27 49.24 4.97
CA GLY A 265 8.06 49.70 6.35
C GLY A 265 6.60 49.82 6.80
N SER A 266 5.66 49.32 6.01
CA SER A 266 4.29 49.07 6.46
C SER A 266 4.32 47.91 7.46
N ARG A 267 4.28 48.23 8.77
CA ARG A 267 4.04 47.24 9.83
C ARG A 267 2.75 46.49 9.52
N VAL A 268 2.88 45.34 8.88
CA VAL A 268 1.73 44.49 8.59
C VAL A 268 1.25 43.95 9.92
N LYS A 269 0.07 44.40 10.36
CA LYS A 269 -0.51 43.95 11.63
C LYS A 269 -0.69 42.44 11.58
N ASP A 270 -0.32 41.77 12.66
CA ASP A 270 -0.53 40.34 12.82
C ASP A 270 -2.04 40.07 12.97
N GLU A 271 -2.72 39.76 11.87
CA GLU A 271 -4.16 39.49 11.84
C GLU A 271 -4.48 38.00 12.16
N THR A 272 -3.89 37.48 13.23
CA THR A 272 -4.05 36.06 13.62
C THR A 272 -5.42 35.70 14.19
N ALA A 273 -6.26 36.69 14.55
CA ALA A 273 -7.54 36.49 15.24
C ALA A 273 -8.53 35.55 14.52
N ASN A 274 -8.40 35.38 13.19
CA ASN A 274 -9.27 34.50 12.39
C ASN A 274 -8.49 33.41 11.61
N MET A 275 -7.27 33.10 12.04
CA MET A 275 -6.42 32.09 11.38
C MET A 275 -6.52 30.73 12.05
N LYS A 276 -6.41 29.67 11.24
CA LYS A 276 -6.30 28.30 11.73
C LYS A 276 -4.88 28.06 12.23
N ASN A 277 -4.76 27.58 13.46
CA ASN A 277 -3.52 27.08 14.06
C ASN A 277 -3.34 25.59 13.72
N ASP A 278 -2.16 25.22 13.25
CA ASP A 278 -1.81 23.87 12.81
C ASP A 278 -0.31 23.59 13.00
N SER A 279 0.13 22.35 12.80
CA SER A 279 1.55 21.98 12.79
C SER A 279 2.17 22.10 11.39
N VAL A 280 3.50 22.07 11.29
CA VAL A 280 4.21 21.98 10.00
C VAL A 280 4.00 20.63 9.30
N ILE A 281 3.46 19.62 10.01
CA ILE A 281 3.21 18.28 9.49
C ILE A 281 2.21 18.35 8.33
N LEU A 282 2.53 17.64 7.25
CA LEU A 282 1.59 17.42 6.16
C LEU A 282 0.44 16.54 6.68
N GLY A 283 -0.77 17.10 6.68
CA GLY A 283 -1.97 16.28 6.84
C GLY A 283 -2.01 15.23 5.74
N ARG A 284 -2.63 14.06 6.02
CA ARG A 284 -2.90 13.06 4.98
C ARG A 284 -3.50 13.80 3.79
N GLY A 285 -2.81 13.77 2.64
CA GLY A 285 -3.09 14.60 1.47
C GLY A 285 -4.56 14.57 1.04
N PRO A 286 -5.02 15.47 0.16
CA PRO A 286 -6.44 15.69 -0.12
C PRO A 286 -7.13 14.37 -0.50
N ARG A 287 -7.80 13.73 0.48
CA ARG A 287 -8.63 12.55 0.28
C ARG A 287 -10.08 13.00 0.16
N ALA A 288 -10.36 13.67 -0.94
CA ALA A 288 -11.63 13.53 -1.65
C ALA A 288 -11.38 14.01 -3.08
N PRO A 289 -11.58 13.17 -4.11
CA PRO A 289 -11.66 13.70 -5.46
C PRO A 289 -12.74 14.79 -5.50
N GLU A 290 -12.50 15.83 -6.30
CA GLU A 290 -13.46 16.92 -6.49
C GLU A 290 -14.82 16.32 -6.82
N ARG A 291 -15.84 16.67 -6.03
CA ARG A 291 -17.17 16.10 -6.23
C ARG A 291 -17.80 16.70 -7.47
N ARG A 292 -18.33 15.85 -8.35
CA ARG A 292 -19.05 16.25 -9.56
C ARG A 292 -20.47 15.71 -9.52
N SER A 293 -21.38 16.43 -10.18
CA SER A 293 -22.78 16.01 -10.26
C SER A 293 -22.94 14.80 -11.16
N LEU A 294 -23.95 13.96 -10.90
CA LEU A 294 -24.28 12.83 -11.77
C LEU A 294 -24.49 13.27 -13.23
N LYS A 295 -25.15 14.41 -13.46
CA LYS A 295 -25.40 14.95 -14.82
C LYS A 295 -24.11 15.15 -15.61
N GLN A 296 -23.03 15.62 -14.97
CA GLN A 296 -21.74 15.82 -15.63
C GLN A 296 -21.01 14.51 -15.91
N LEU A 297 -21.22 13.48 -15.08
CA LEU A 297 -20.49 12.21 -15.17
C LEU A 297 -21.26 11.10 -15.88
N GLN A 298 -22.56 11.27 -16.14
CA GLN A 298 -23.43 10.21 -16.67
C GLN A 298 -22.89 9.59 -17.96
N GLN A 299 -22.42 10.41 -18.91
CA GLN A 299 -21.87 9.92 -20.18
C GLN A 299 -20.61 9.08 -19.95
N HIS A 300 -19.71 9.53 -19.07
CA HIS A 300 -18.50 8.80 -18.72
C HIS A 300 -18.83 7.47 -18.02
N ILE A 301 -19.81 7.45 -17.12
CA ILE A 301 -20.25 6.23 -16.42
C ILE A 301 -20.80 5.23 -17.43
N THR A 302 -21.74 5.64 -18.28
CA THR A 302 -22.35 4.77 -19.30
C THR A 302 -21.33 4.25 -20.30
N ALA A 303 -20.43 5.11 -20.80
CA ALA A 303 -19.40 4.73 -21.76
C ALA A 303 -18.43 3.70 -21.18
N ASN A 304 -17.93 3.93 -19.95
CA ASN A 304 -16.99 3.00 -19.32
C ASN A 304 -17.68 1.69 -18.90
N MET A 305 -18.94 1.72 -18.44
CA MET A 305 -19.72 0.50 -18.19
C MET A 305 -19.84 -0.35 -19.46
N ASN A 306 -20.25 0.26 -20.58
CA ASN A 306 -20.36 -0.46 -21.85
C ASN A 306 -19.01 -0.95 -22.38
N CYS A 307 -17.93 -0.17 -22.19
CA CYS A 307 -16.58 -0.61 -22.53
C CYS A 307 -16.21 -1.90 -21.79
N VAL A 308 -16.40 -1.96 -20.47
CA VAL A 308 -16.04 -3.16 -19.68
C VAL A 308 -16.91 -4.35 -20.07
N ILE A 309 -18.22 -4.15 -20.26
CA ILE A 309 -19.16 -5.21 -20.66
C ILE A 309 -18.77 -5.78 -22.04
N THR A 310 -18.42 -4.91 -23.00
CA THR A 310 -18.04 -5.33 -24.35
C THR A 310 -16.65 -5.97 -24.39
N ALA A 311 -15.72 -5.51 -23.54
CA ALA A 311 -14.41 -6.13 -23.40
C ALA A 311 -14.50 -7.54 -22.79
N HIS A 312 -15.43 -7.75 -21.86
CA HIS A 312 -15.64 -9.05 -21.22
C HIS A 312 -16.01 -10.17 -22.20
N SER A 313 -16.63 -9.84 -23.34
CA SER A 313 -16.97 -10.83 -24.38
C SER A 313 -15.83 -11.15 -25.34
N LYS A 314 -14.69 -10.44 -25.26
CA LYS A 314 -13.54 -10.63 -26.17
C LYS A 314 -12.30 -11.13 -25.42
N GLU A 315 -11.84 -10.40 -24.40
CA GLU A 315 -10.70 -10.77 -23.53
C GLU A 315 -10.73 -10.01 -22.19
N LEU A 316 -10.54 -10.72 -21.07
CA LEU A 316 -10.65 -10.17 -19.70
C LEU A 316 -9.71 -8.98 -19.44
N VAL A 317 -8.52 -8.98 -20.05
CA VAL A 317 -7.47 -7.97 -19.82
C VAL A 317 -7.80 -6.61 -20.47
N SER A 318 -8.52 -6.63 -21.59
CA SER A 318 -8.83 -5.43 -22.37
C SER A 318 -9.77 -4.44 -21.65
N GLY A 319 -10.56 -4.91 -20.67
CA GLY A 319 -11.52 -4.09 -19.93
C GLY A 319 -10.95 -3.34 -18.72
N LEU A 320 -9.73 -3.68 -18.26
CA LEU A 320 -9.16 -3.09 -17.03
C LEU A 320 -9.01 -1.56 -17.05
N PRO A 321 -8.56 -0.92 -18.15
CA PRO A 321 -8.46 0.54 -18.20
C PRO A 321 -9.82 1.22 -17.96
N CYS A 322 -10.88 0.72 -18.61
CA CYS A 322 -12.24 1.23 -18.45
C CYS A 322 -12.78 0.99 -17.04
N PHE A 323 -12.49 -0.17 -16.43
CA PHE A 323 -12.85 -0.46 -15.05
C PHE A 323 -12.21 0.55 -14.07
N ARG A 324 -10.92 0.85 -14.24
CA ARG A 324 -10.20 1.81 -13.39
C ARG A 324 -10.77 3.23 -13.52
N ILE A 325 -11.07 3.66 -14.75
CA ILE A 325 -11.71 4.96 -15.01
C ILE A 325 -13.11 5.00 -14.41
N LEU A 326 -13.87 3.91 -14.50
CA LEU A 326 -15.20 3.82 -13.92
C LEU A 326 -15.16 3.96 -12.39
N VAL A 327 -14.27 3.22 -11.71
CA VAL A 327 -14.08 3.32 -10.26
C VAL A 327 -13.69 4.76 -9.86
N SER A 328 -12.76 5.39 -10.57
CA SER A 328 -12.34 6.77 -10.26
C SER A 328 -13.43 7.81 -10.55
N THR A 329 -14.26 7.58 -11.56
CA THR A 329 -15.42 8.41 -11.90
C THR A 329 -16.50 8.32 -10.83
N LEU A 330 -16.86 7.11 -10.39
CA LEU A 330 -17.88 6.94 -9.35
C LEU A 330 -17.43 7.45 -7.97
N LYS A 331 -16.12 7.46 -7.68
CA LYS A 331 -15.59 8.08 -6.45
C LYS A 331 -15.81 9.60 -6.39
N GLN A 332 -16.07 10.26 -7.52
CA GLN A 332 -16.38 11.69 -7.58
C GLN A 332 -17.86 12.01 -7.28
N LEU A 333 -18.73 11.01 -7.24
CA LEU A 333 -20.14 11.23 -6.91
C LEU A 333 -20.35 11.42 -5.40
N ASN A 334 -21.40 12.17 -5.05
CA ASN A 334 -21.92 12.13 -3.67
C ASN A 334 -22.61 10.77 -3.41
N SER A 335 -22.89 10.47 -2.13
CA SER A 335 -23.46 9.16 -1.77
C SER A 335 -24.85 8.89 -2.35
N THR A 336 -25.68 9.92 -2.52
CA THR A 336 -27.05 9.78 -3.06
C THR A 336 -27.01 9.47 -4.57
N ASP A 337 -26.15 10.17 -5.31
CA ASP A 337 -25.95 9.93 -6.74
C ASP A 337 -25.33 8.55 -6.98
N LEU A 338 -24.36 8.16 -6.16
CA LEU A 338 -23.75 6.83 -6.22
C LEU A 338 -24.77 5.72 -5.97
N GLU A 339 -25.65 5.87 -4.97
CA GLU A 339 -26.73 4.92 -4.70
C GLU A 339 -27.70 4.83 -5.88
N SER A 340 -28.02 5.95 -6.53
CA SER A 340 -28.91 5.99 -7.70
C SER A 340 -28.31 5.24 -8.89
N VAL A 341 -27.02 5.44 -9.15
CA VAL A 341 -26.28 4.71 -10.19
C VAL A 341 -26.22 3.22 -9.85
N ALA A 342 -25.89 2.87 -8.61
CA ALA A 342 -25.85 1.48 -8.16
C ALA A 342 -27.20 0.77 -8.36
N LEU A 343 -28.30 1.40 -7.94
CA LEU A 343 -29.64 0.85 -8.11
C LEU A 343 -30.02 0.67 -9.59
N THR A 344 -29.63 1.62 -10.44
CA THR A 344 -29.89 1.56 -11.89
C THR A 344 -29.24 0.33 -12.50
N TYR A 345 -27.94 0.11 -12.26
CA TYR A 345 -27.22 -1.02 -12.83
C TYR A 345 -27.50 -2.35 -12.15
N LEU A 346 -27.88 -2.37 -10.87
CA LEU A 346 -28.34 -3.59 -10.19
C LEU A 346 -29.70 -4.08 -10.71
N ARG A 347 -30.49 -3.21 -11.35
CA ARG A 347 -31.76 -3.57 -12.03
C ARG A 347 -31.58 -3.84 -13.52
N ASP A 348 -30.37 -3.78 -14.06
CA ASP A 348 -30.09 -4.08 -15.46
C ASP A 348 -30.44 -5.55 -15.76
N SER A 349 -31.05 -5.82 -16.91
CA SER A 349 -31.43 -7.19 -17.32
C SER A 349 -30.22 -8.09 -17.55
N ARG A 350 -29.04 -7.51 -17.80
CA ARG A 350 -27.79 -8.24 -18.06
C ARG A 350 -27.10 -8.57 -16.74
N LEU A 351 -26.95 -9.85 -16.43
CA LEU A 351 -26.22 -10.32 -15.23
C LEU A 351 -24.80 -9.75 -15.14
N ILE A 352 -24.10 -9.62 -16.28
CA ILE A 352 -22.73 -9.06 -16.33
C ILE A 352 -22.70 -7.61 -15.83
N ALA A 353 -23.68 -6.78 -16.19
CA ALA A 353 -23.74 -5.39 -15.73
C ALA A 353 -23.95 -5.31 -14.21
N ARG A 354 -24.82 -6.18 -13.68
CA ARG A 354 -25.10 -6.31 -12.24
C ARG A 354 -23.87 -6.79 -11.45
N GLN A 355 -23.16 -7.78 -11.97
CA GLN A 355 -21.91 -8.26 -11.36
C GLN A 355 -20.80 -7.19 -11.40
N LEU A 356 -20.67 -6.49 -12.53
CA LEU A 356 -19.69 -5.43 -12.71
C LEU A 356 -19.91 -4.29 -11.71
N ILE A 357 -21.14 -3.82 -11.51
CA ILE A 357 -21.37 -2.74 -10.54
C ILE A 357 -21.06 -3.19 -9.11
N VAL A 358 -21.26 -4.46 -8.75
CA VAL A 358 -20.84 -5.02 -7.45
C VAL A 358 -19.31 -4.99 -7.31
N ASP A 359 -18.58 -5.39 -8.34
CA ASP A 359 -17.10 -5.34 -8.35
C ASP A 359 -16.57 -3.91 -8.20
N VAL A 360 -17.19 -2.97 -8.90
CA VAL A 360 -16.86 -1.54 -8.82
C VAL A 360 -17.12 -0.99 -7.42
N LEU A 361 -18.30 -1.28 -6.84
CA LEU A 361 -18.63 -0.85 -5.47
C LEU A 361 -17.66 -1.43 -4.43
N GLY A 362 -17.26 -2.69 -4.61
CA GLY A 362 -16.24 -3.35 -3.78
C GLY A 362 -14.88 -2.68 -3.86
N SER A 363 -14.43 -2.40 -5.09
CA SER A 363 -13.14 -1.74 -5.37
C SER A 363 -13.09 -0.28 -4.93
N MET A 364 -14.25 0.38 -4.78
CA MET A 364 -14.30 1.77 -4.33
C MET A 364 -13.89 1.94 -2.87
N GLY A 365 -14.29 1.01 -1.99
CA GLY A 365 -14.00 1.07 -0.55
C GLY A 365 -14.56 2.30 0.18
N THR A 366 -15.59 2.98 -0.34
CA THR A 366 -16.13 4.19 0.28
C THR A 366 -17.35 3.89 1.15
N ASN A 367 -17.66 4.76 2.11
CA ASN A 367 -18.90 4.63 2.91
C ASN A 367 -20.17 4.56 2.04
N GLY A 368 -20.20 5.31 0.92
CA GLY A 368 -21.31 5.26 -0.03
C GLY A 368 -21.40 3.92 -0.73
N SER A 369 -20.27 3.32 -1.14
CA SER A 369 -20.28 2.03 -1.82
C SER A 369 -20.67 0.88 -0.90
N TYR A 370 -20.18 0.87 0.36
CA TYR A 370 -20.63 -0.10 1.36
C TYR A 370 -22.11 0.03 1.69
N ARG A 371 -22.64 1.26 1.78
CA ARG A 371 -24.07 1.49 2.01
C ARG A 371 -24.93 0.97 0.86
N ALA A 372 -24.54 1.25 -0.39
CA ALA A 372 -25.22 0.73 -1.57
C ALA A 372 -25.20 -0.80 -1.61
N MET A 373 -24.03 -1.42 -1.40
CA MET A 373 -23.88 -2.88 -1.37
C MET A 373 -24.71 -3.52 -0.25
N ARG A 374 -24.70 -2.94 0.95
CA ARG A 374 -25.55 -3.39 2.07
C ARG A 374 -27.03 -3.37 1.71
N LYS A 375 -27.51 -2.25 1.18
CA LYS A 375 -28.94 -2.02 0.95
C LYS A 375 -29.46 -2.83 -0.24
N TYR A 376 -28.73 -2.86 -1.34
CA TYR A 376 -29.24 -3.37 -2.62
C TYR A 376 -28.69 -4.75 -3.01
N VAL A 377 -27.70 -5.29 -2.29
CA VAL A 377 -27.17 -6.64 -2.53
C VAL A 377 -27.43 -7.53 -1.32
N PHE A 378 -26.89 -7.16 -0.14
CA PHE A 378 -27.02 -8.01 1.05
C PHE A 378 -28.42 -8.03 1.64
N LEU A 379 -29.10 -6.88 1.69
CA LEU A 379 -30.45 -6.74 2.26
C LEU A 379 -31.52 -6.52 1.19
N ALA A 380 -31.27 -6.99 -0.04
CA ALA A 380 -32.26 -6.93 -1.10
C ALA A 380 -33.49 -7.79 -0.76
N ASP A 381 -34.69 -7.37 -1.17
CA ASP A 381 -35.93 -8.12 -0.94
C ASP A 381 -35.88 -9.54 -1.55
N LYS A 382 -35.15 -9.67 -2.67
CA LYS A 382 -34.85 -10.93 -3.35
C LYS A 382 -33.34 -11.00 -3.61
N PRO A 383 -32.55 -11.50 -2.65
CA PRO A 383 -31.10 -11.52 -2.80
C PRO A 383 -30.68 -12.60 -3.79
N GLU A 384 -29.91 -12.21 -4.81
CA GLU A 384 -29.40 -13.13 -5.84
C GLU A 384 -28.09 -13.79 -5.38
N PRO A 385 -28.03 -15.14 -5.33
CA PRO A 385 -26.85 -15.88 -4.88
C PRO A 385 -25.53 -15.49 -5.55
N GLU A 386 -25.57 -15.24 -6.85
CA GLU A 386 -24.41 -14.87 -7.67
C GLU A 386 -23.86 -13.51 -7.24
N LEU A 387 -24.74 -12.54 -7.00
CA LEU A 387 -24.37 -11.19 -6.57
C LEU A 387 -23.87 -11.18 -5.12
N LEU A 388 -24.52 -11.97 -4.24
CA LEU A 388 -24.06 -12.16 -2.86
C LEU A 388 -22.65 -12.76 -2.83
N SER A 389 -22.44 -13.86 -3.57
CA SER A 389 -21.13 -14.50 -3.62
C SER A 389 -20.06 -13.54 -4.17
N ARG A 390 -20.38 -12.80 -5.23
CA ARG A 390 -19.46 -11.81 -5.82
C ARG A 390 -19.11 -10.69 -4.83
N ALA A 391 -20.11 -10.13 -4.15
CA ALA A 391 -19.91 -9.10 -3.14
C ALA A 391 -19.01 -9.58 -1.99
N LEU A 392 -19.22 -10.80 -1.49
CA LEU A 392 -18.39 -11.40 -0.43
C LEU A 392 -16.91 -11.55 -0.86
N PHE A 393 -16.64 -11.94 -2.11
CA PHE A 393 -15.27 -12.00 -2.63
C PHE A 393 -14.58 -10.64 -2.63
N GLN A 394 -15.30 -9.56 -2.95
CA GLN A 394 -14.73 -8.22 -2.94
C GLN A 394 -14.32 -7.73 -1.54
N LEU A 395 -14.91 -8.28 -0.47
CA LEU A 395 -14.57 -7.93 0.91
C LEU A 395 -13.18 -8.42 1.33
N VAL A 396 -12.61 -9.38 0.60
CA VAL A 396 -11.21 -9.78 0.82
C VAL A 396 -10.24 -8.65 0.49
N ILE A 397 -10.64 -7.64 -0.31
CA ILE A 397 -9.79 -6.51 -0.73
C ILE A 397 -10.21 -5.19 -0.05
N ILE A 398 -10.72 -5.25 1.19
CA ILE A 398 -10.98 -4.03 1.96
C ILE A 398 -9.66 -3.27 2.19
N ALA A 399 -9.66 -1.99 1.79
CA ALA A 399 -8.53 -1.06 1.95
C ALA A 399 -8.84 0.11 2.89
N ASP A 400 -10.13 0.41 3.09
CA ASP A 400 -10.62 1.54 3.90
C ASP A 400 -11.57 1.04 5.01
N ARG A 401 -11.83 1.88 6.02
CA ARG A 401 -12.62 1.54 7.20
C ARG A 401 -14.12 1.40 6.86
N PRO A 402 -14.70 0.18 6.82
CA PRO A 402 -16.12 0.02 6.50
C PRO A 402 -17.01 0.44 7.68
N PRO A 403 -18.24 0.95 7.42
CA PRO A 403 -19.19 1.28 8.47
C PRO A 403 -19.55 0.07 9.37
N LEU A 404 -19.72 0.28 10.68
CA LEU A 404 -20.07 -0.79 11.63
C LEU A 404 -21.37 -1.52 11.29
N ASN A 405 -22.37 -0.82 10.74
CA ASN A 405 -23.62 -1.45 10.31
C ASN A 405 -23.45 -2.38 9.10
N PHE A 406 -22.42 -2.15 8.26
CA PHE A 406 -22.02 -3.05 7.19
C PHE A 406 -21.40 -4.31 7.78
N LEU A 407 -20.44 -4.16 8.70
CA LEU A 407 -19.80 -5.28 9.40
C LEU A 407 -20.81 -6.16 10.15
N LYS A 408 -21.76 -5.55 10.85
CA LYS A 408 -22.85 -6.28 11.52
C LYS A 408 -23.72 -7.07 10.55
N THR A 409 -23.93 -6.56 9.34
CA THR A 409 -24.70 -7.29 8.30
C THR A 409 -23.90 -8.50 7.81
N LEU A 410 -22.59 -8.34 7.63
CA LEU A 410 -21.70 -9.43 7.25
C LEU A 410 -21.67 -10.54 8.33
N GLU A 411 -21.59 -10.17 9.61
CA GLU A 411 -21.72 -11.13 10.73
C GLU A 411 -23.06 -11.85 10.72
N ASP A 412 -24.18 -11.11 10.54
CA ASP A 412 -25.52 -11.69 10.54
C ASP A 412 -25.69 -12.74 9.42
N ILE A 413 -25.00 -12.57 8.28
CA ILE A 413 -24.95 -13.55 7.19
C ILE A 413 -24.06 -14.73 7.57
N ALA A 414 -22.84 -14.50 8.05
CA ALA A 414 -21.87 -15.54 8.35
C ALA A 414 -22.34 -16.49 9.48
N PHE A 415 -22.94 -15.93 10.53
CA PHE A 415 -23.47 -16.67 11.67
C PHE A 415 -24.97 -16.92 11.58
N PHE A 416 -25.56 -16.72 10.40
CA PHE A 416 -26.95 -16.97 10.02
C PHE A 416 -27.98 -16.70 11.13
N LYS A 417 -28.49 -15.46 11.18
CA LYS A 417 -29.70 -15.14 11.96
C LYS A 417 -30.93 -15.41 11.09
N PRO A 418 -31.69 -16.51 11.30
CA PRO A 418 -32.76 -16.96 10.40
C PRO A 418 -33.87 -15.94 10.17
N TYR A 419 -34.11 -15.01 11.11
CA TYR A 419 -35.10 -13.95 10.97
C TYR A 419 -34.76 -12.93 9.86
N LYS A 420 -33.47 -12.77 9.51
CA LYS A 420 -33.02 -11.77 8.51
C LYS A 420 -32.77 -12.35 7.13
N PHE A 421 -32.56 -13.67 7.03
CA PHE A 421 -32.22 -14.35 5.78
C PHE A 421 -33.02 -15.67 5.70
N PRO A 422 -34.12 -15.72 4.93
CA PRO A 422 -34.95 -16.91 4.83
C PRO A 422 -34.14 -18.11 4.29
N LYS A 423 -34.41 -19.30 4.83
CA LYS A 423 -33.78 -20.58 4.43
C LYS A 423 -34.14 -20.94 2.98
N GLN A 424 -33.47 -20.36 2.00
CA GLN A 424 -33.50 -20.82 0.60
C GLN A 424 -32.35 -21.81 0.36
N LYS A 425 -32.51 -22.75 -0.60
CA LYS A 425 -31.53 -23.85 -0.85
C LYS A 425 -30.11 -23.38 -1.20
N THR A 426 -29.92 -22.12 -1.58
CA THR A 426 -28.63 -21.51 -1.93
C THR A 426 -27.86 -20.91 -0.73
N THR A 427 -28.36 -21.09 0.49
CA THR A 427 -27.85 -20.43 1.72
C THR A 427 -26.52 -20.99 2.24
N THR A 428 -26.27 -22.29 2.16
CA THR A 428 -25.08 -22.93 2.77
C THR A 428 -23.77 -22.41 2.15
N LYS A 429 -23.66 -22.40 0.81
CA LYS A 429 -22.44 -21.94 0.13
C LYS A 429 -22.17 -20.45 0.38
N ILE A 430 -23.21 -19.62 0.36
CA ILE A 430 -23.11 -18.19 0.63
C ILE A 430 -22.64 -17.96 2.07
N GLN A 431 -23.22 -18.68 3.03
CA GLN A 431 -22.83 -18.57 4.43
C GLN A 431 -21.40 -19.04 4.68
N GLN A 432 -20.96 -20.13 4.03
CA GLN A 432 -19.56 -20.56 4.08
C GLN A 432 -18.60 -19.51 3.49
N ASN A 433 -18.97 -18.89 2.37
CA ASN A 433 -18.22 -17.76 1.81
C ASN A 433 -18.20 -16.55 2.74
N ALA A 434 -19.31 -16.28 3.42
CA ALA A 434 -19.40 -15.19 4.40
C ALA A 434 -18.53 -15.45 5.62
N LEU A 435 -18.47 -16.68 6.15
CA LEU A 435 -17.54 -17.06 7.22
C LEU A 435 -16.09 -16.80 6.82
N ARG A 436 -15.69 -17.23 5.61
CA ARG A 436 -14.33 -17.02 5.11
C ARG A 436 -14.01 -15.54 4.92
N ALA A 437 -14.97 -14.76 4.39
CA ALA A 437 -14.82 -13.33 4.22
C ALA A 437 -14.70 -12.62 5.58
N VAL A 438 -15.53 -12.99 6.57
CA VAL A 438 -15.45 -12.46 7.93
C VAL A 438 -14.07 -12.68 8.55
N GLY A 439 -13.48 -13.87 8.38
CA GLY A 439 -12.11 -14.14 8.81
C GLY A 439 -11.09 -13.19 8.18
N SER A 440 -11.11 -13.06 6.85
CA SER A 440 -10.20 -12.14 6.13
C SER A 440 -10.40 -10.68 6.52
N VAL A 441 -11.64 -10.26 6.78
CA VAL A 441 -11.96 -8.90 7.21
C VAL A 441 -11.51 -8.66 8.66
N ALA A 442 -11.62 -9.67 9.54
CA ALA A 442 -11.15 -9.59 10.92
C ALA A 442 -9.64 -9.34 11.00
N ASP A 443 -8.84 -10.09 10.22
CA ASP A 443 -7.38 -9.88 10.15
C ASP A 443 -7.05 -8.45 9.69
N LYS A 444 -7.65 -8.02 8.58
CA LYS A 444 -7.42 -6.68 8.02
C LYS A 444 -7.80 -5.53 8.95
N LEU A 445 -8.85 -5.72 9.75
CA LEU A 445 -9.39 -4.69 10.62
C LEU A 445 -8.89 -4.79 12.07
N LYS A 446 -8.04 -5.76 12.44
CA LYS A 446 -7.62 -5.98 13.83
C LYS A 446 -7.04 -4.75 14.53
N TRP A 447 -6.37 -3.86 13.79
CA TRP A 447 -5.82 -2.60 14.31
C TRP A 447 -6.80 -1.43 14.29
N THR A 448 -7.83 -1.49 13.43
CA THR A 448 -8.79 -0.38 13.24
C THR A 448 -10.09 -0.59 14.02
N TYR A 449 -10.46 -1.85 14.24
CA TYR A 449 -11.64 -2.31 14.98
C TYR A 449 -11.30 -3.55 15.82
N PRO A 450 -10.40 -3.43 16.81
CA PRO A 450 -9.92 -4.57 17.59
C PRO A 450 -11.06 -5.32 18.30
N GLU A 451 -12.01 -4.59 18.91
CA GLU A 451 -13.16 -5.21 19.60
C GLU A 451 -14.02 -6.05 18.66
N TRP A 452 -14.27 -5.56 17.45
CA TRP A 452 -15.06 -6.28 16.46
C TRP A 452 -14.31 -7.51 15.94
N SER A 453 -13.04 -7.35 15.57
CA SER A 453 -12.21 -8.45 15.06
C SER A 453 -12.07 -9.56 16.10
N LEU A 454 -11.75 -9.22 17.36
CA LEU A 454 -11.64 -10.18 18.45
C LEU A 454 -12.97 -10.84 18.76
N GLY A 455 -14.07 -10.10 18.80
CA GLY A 455 -15.41 -10.66 19.04
C GLY A 455 -15.86 -11.64 17.95
N VAL A 456 -15.48 -11.38 16.69
CA VAL A 456 -15.70 -12.31 15.58
C VAL A 456 -14.86 -13.58 15.72
N VAL A 457 -13.57 -13.42 16.03
CA VAL A 457 -12.64 -14.55 16.21
C VAL A 457 -13.09 -15.45 17.36
N SER A 458 -13.40 -14.88 18.52
CA SER A 458 -13.93 -15.62 19.66
C SER A 458 -15.20 -16.39 19.29
N ARG A 459 -16.13 -15.79 18.54
CA ARG A 459 -17.32 -16.51 18.08
C ARG A 459 -16.99 -17.63 17.08
N LEU A 460 -15.96 -17.49 16.25
CA LEU A 460 -15.50 -18.55 15.36
C LEU A 460 -14.87 -19.71 16.15
N GLU A 461 -14.08 -19.40 17.17
CA GLU A 461 -13.45 -20.35 18.11
C GLU A 461 -14.52 -21.12 18.88
N ASP A 462 -15.48 -20.43 19.51
CA ASP A 462 -16.60 -21.03 20.25
C ASP A 462 -17.41 -22.00 19.38
N ASN A 463 -17.69 -21.60 18.13
CA ASN A 463 -18.45 -22.44 17.20
C ASN A 463 -17.64 -23.60 16.61
N LEU A 464 -16.30 -23.54 16.63
CA LEU A 464 -15.45 -24.63 16.19
C LEU A 464 -15.24 -25.65 17.33
N GLY A 465 -14.95 -25.14 18.52
CA GLY A 465 -14.54 -25.91 19.70
C GLY A 465 -13.19 -26.60 19.53
N VAL A 466 -12.56 -26.97 20.64
CA VAL A 466 -11.39 -27.86 20.64
C VAL A 466 -11.81 -29.24 20.12
N HIS A 467 -10.95 -29.89 19.35
CA HIS A 467 -11.25 -31.22 18.84
C HIS A 467 -11.33 -32.27 19.97
N ASP A 468 -12.51 -32.85 20.14
CA ASP A 468 -12.73 -34.00 21.03
C ASP A 468 -12.97 -35.28 20.19
N PRO A 469 -12.05 -36.26 20.23
CA PRO A 469 -12.16 -37.52 19.53
C PRO A 469 -13.39 -38.36 19.91
N HIS A 470 -13.78 -38.36 21.18
CA HIS A 470 -14.91 -39.16 21.67
C HIS A 470 -16.23 -38.59 21.18
N HIS A 471 -16.40 -37.27 21.29
CA HIS A 471 -17.57 -36.59 20.76
C HIS A 471 -17.71 -36.76 19.24
N HIS A 472 -16.60 -36.68 18.49
CA HIS A 472 -16.61 -36.90 17.04
C HIS A 472 -17.00 -38.34 16.64
N ARG A 473 -16.56 -39.35 17.41
CA ARG A 473 -16.98 -40.75 17.21
C ARG A 473 -18.48 -40.90 17.42
N GLN A 474 -19.01 -40.36 18.53
CA GLN A 474 -20.44 -40.39 18.82
C GLN A 474 -21.27 -39.71 17.72
N LEU A 475 -20.83 -38.55 17.22
CA LEU A 475 -21.51 -37.87 16.11
C LEU A 475 -21.53 -38.70 14.82
N ARG A 476 -20.46 -39.43 14.52
CA ARG A 476 -20.40 -40.31 13.34
C ARG A 476 -21.35 -41.50 13.46
N GLU A 477 -21.53 -42.03 14.66
CA GLU A 477 -22.44 -43.16 14.94
C GLU A 477 -23.91 -42.73 14.98
N THR A 478 -24.19 -41.48 15.37
CA THR A 478 -25.55 -40.97 15.59
C THR A 478 -26.15 -40.24 14.40
N LEU A 479 -25.34 -39.54 13.59
CA LEU A 479 -25.82 -38.77 12.45
C LEU A 479 -25.91 -39.63 11.19
N THR A 480 -26.84 -39.28 10.29
CA THR A 480 -26.84 -39.84 8.94
C THR A 480 -25.62 -39.34 8.15
N GLU A 481 -25.19 -40.09 7.13
CA GLU A 481 -24.04 -39.71 6.30
C GLU A 481 -24.14 -38.27 5.73
N PRO A 482 -25.30 -37.81 5.20
CA PRO A 482 -25.43 -36.42 4.73
C PRO A 482 -25.33 -35.38 5.85
N GLU A 483 -25.86 -35.68 7.03
CA GLU A 483 -25.78 -34.80 8.20
C GLU A 483 -24.36 -34.70 8.73
N PHE A 484 -23.65 -35.82 8.79
CA PHE A 484 -22.25 -35.89 9.19
C PHE A 484 -21.36 -35.14 8.19
N GLN A 485 -21.56 -35.32 6.88
CA GLN A 485 -20.81 -34.58 5.87
C GLN A 485 -21.08 -33.08 5.94
N ASN A 486 -22.34 -32.67 6.19
CA ASN A 486 -22.67 -31.27 6.42
C ASN A 486 -21.95 -30.72 7.67
N HIS A 487 -21.95 -31.48 8.78
CA HIS A 487 -21.20 -31.13 10.00
C HIS A 487 -19.70 -30.91 9.70
N LEU A 488 -19.07 -31.83 8.96
CA LEU A 488 -17.66 -31.71 8.55
C LEU A 488 -17.42 -30.45 7.71
N ASN A 489 -18.27 -30.18 6.73
CA ASN A 489 -18.16 -29.01 5.86
C ASN A 489 -18.28 -27.68 6.64
N TRP A 490 -19.12 -27.64 7.67
CA TRP A 490 -19.22 -26.48 8.57
C TRP A 490 -17.97 -26.29 9.41
N LYS A 491 -17.44 -27.35 10.03
CA LYS A 491 -16.18 -27.27 10.79
C LYS A 491 -15.00 -26.87 9.89
N ALA A 492 -14.90 -27.44 8.69
CA ALA A 492 -13.89 -27.07 7.70
C ALA A 492 -13.97 -25.58 7.31
N SER A 493 -15.17 -25.03 7.16
CA SER A 493 -15.37 -23.61 6.83
C SER A 493 -14.95 -22.68 7.97
N ARG A 494 -15.16 -23.09 9.23
CA ARG A 494 -14.69 -22.34 10.41
C ARG A 494 -13.17 -22.39 10.55
N LEU A 495 -12.55 -23.55 10.35
CA LEU A 495 -11.08 -23.68 10.30
C LEU A 495 -10.48 -22.76 9.23
N ALA A 496 -11.07 -22.72 8.03
CA ALA A 496 -10.63 -21.81 6.98
C ALA A 496 -10.82 -20.33 7.35
N ALA A 497 -11.92 -19.98 8.03
CA ALA A 497 -12.17 -18.62 8.50
C ALA A 497 -11.18 -18.20 9.60
N LEU A 498 -10.86 -19.08 10.55
CA LEU A 498 -9.83 -18.84 11.58
C LEU A 498 -8.43 -18.71 10.98
N GLY A 499 -8.10 -19.56 9.99
CA GLY A 499 -6.87 -19.40 9.21
C GLY A 499 -6.77 -18.03 8.54
N ASN A 500 -7.83 -17.60 7.85
CA ASN A 500 -7.90 -16.26 7.25
C ASN A 500 -7.80 -15.12 8.29
N ALA A 501 -8.27 -15.34 9.52
CA ALA A 501 -8.22 -14.35 10.59
C ALA A 501 -6.84 -14.28 11.28
N ALA A 502 -6.09 -15.38 11.25
CA ALA A 502 -4.72 -15.50 11.77
C ALA A 502 -4.54 -14.91 13.17
N SER A 503 -5.51 -15.14 14.07
CA SER A 503 -5.43 -14.69 15.47
C SER A 503 -4.70 -15.72 16.31
N ASN A 504 -3.70 -15.30 17.08
CA ASN A 504 -2.91 -16.18 17.95
C ASN A 504 -3.77 -17.01 18.91
N THR A 505 -4.90 -16.47 19.39
CA THR A 505 -5.88 -17.18 20.24
C THR A 505 -6.46 -18.42 19.58
N SER A 506 -6.50 -18.46 18.24
CA SER A 506 -7.10 -19.55 17.48
C SER A 506 -6.14 -20.72 17.28
N LEU A 507 -4.87 -20.57 17.65
CA LEU A 507 -3.83 -21.56 17.40
C LEU A 507 -4.12 -22.88 18.12
N GLU A 508 -4.50 -22.83 19.39
CA GLU A 508 -4.84 -24.01 20.19
C GLU A 508 -6.00 -24.80 19.57
N TYR A 509 -7.05 -24.09 19.14
CA TYR A 509 -8.19 -24.68 18.44
C TYR A 509 -7.75 -25.37 17.15
N ILE A 510 -6.94 -24.73 16.31
CA ILE A 510 -6.48 -25.30 15.03
C ILE A 510 -5.57 -26.51 15.26
N ILE A 511 -4.61 -26.42 16.18
CA ILE A 511 -3.66 -27.50 16.49
C ILE A 511 -4.38 -28.74 17.02
N SER A 512 -5.47 -28.58 17.79
CA SER A 512 -6.25 -29.72 18.30
C SER A 512 -6.77 -30.64 17.19
N TYR A 513 -7.11 -30.10 16.02
CA TYR A 513 -7.55 -30.89 14.86
C TYR A 513 -6.40 -31.54 14.09
N ILE A 514 -5.14 -31.13 14.31
CA ILE A 514 -3.96 -31.69 13.63
C ILE A 514 -3.37 -32.83 14.44
N ASN A 515 -3.25 -32.63 15.76
CA ASN A 515 -2.61 -33.57 16.68
C ASN A 515 -3.46 -34.81 16.97
N SER A 516 -4.77 -34.76 16.70
CA SER A 516 -5.64 -35.93 16.85
C SER A 516 -5.58 -36.83 15.62
N SER A 517 -5.18 -38.09 15.81
CA SER A 517 -5.26 -39.14 14.78
C SER A 517 -6.70 -39.48 14.40
N ASP A 518 -7.65 -39.22 15.29
CA ASP A 518 -9.09 -39.52 15.11
C ASP A 518 -9.82 -38.44 14.32
N ALA A 519 -9.19 -37.28 14.11
CA ALA A 519 -9.77 -36.19 13.33
C ALA A 519 -9.93 -36.60 11.85
N HIS A 520 -11.10 -36.32 11.28
CA HIS A 520 -11.40 -36.60 9.89
C HIS A 520 -10.39 -35.91 8.95
N VAL A 521 -9.95 -36.60 7.89
CA VAL A 521 -8.89 -36.13 6.96
C VAL A 521 -9.18 -34.73 6.41
N LEU A 522 -10.45 -34.45 6.07
CA LEU A 522 -10.87 -33.10 5.64
C LEU A 522 -10.53 -32.02 6.68
N LEU A 523 -10.84 -32.27 7.96
CA LEU A 523 -10.61 -31.29 9.02
C LEU A 523 -9.12 -31.12 9.31
N ARG A 524 -8.36 -32.22 9.33
CA ARG A 524 -6.89 -32.21 9.46
C ARG A 524 -6.25 -31.37 8.35
N THR A 525 -6.61 -31.62 7.09
CA THR A 525 -6.10 -30.88 5.94
C THR A 525 -6.47 -29.39 6.00
N CYS A 526 -7.71 -29.07 6.38
CA CYS A 526 -8.13 -27.68 6.57
C CYS A 526 -7.37 -26.99 7.70
N ALA A 527 -7.12 -27.67 8.81
CA ALA A 527 -6.38 -27.13 9.95
C ALA A 527 -4.90 -26.89 9.60
N VAL A 528 -4.25 -27.83 8.91
CA VAL A 528 -2.87 -27.64 8.42
C VAL A 528 -2.78 -26.44 7.47
N ARG A 529 -3.76 -26.28 6.56
CA ARG A 529 -3.81 -25.11 5.68
C ARG A 529 -4.06 -23.81 6.46
N ALA A 530 -4.88 -23.85 7.51
CA ALA A 530 -5.14 -22.68 8.35
C ALA A 530 -3.87 -22.22 9.09
N LEU A 531 -3.01 -23.15 9.52
CA LEU A 531 -1.72 -22.82 10.15
C LEU A 531 -0.77 -22.04 9.23
N ALA A 532 -0.90 -22.19 7.90
CA ALA A 532 -0.04 -21.49 6.95
C ALA A 532 -0.21 -19.95 6.99
N SER A 533 -1.29 -19.47 7.59
CA SER A 533 -1.59 -18.03 7.71
C SER A 533 -1.03 -17.40 8.99
N PHE A 534 -0.37 -18.17 9.87
CA PHE A 534 0.22 -17.67 11.12
C PHE A 534 1.71 -17.35 10.93
N ASP A 535 2.13 -16.14 11.30
CA ASP A 535 3.54 -15.76 11.35
C ASP A 535 4.25 -16.59 12.45
N GLN A 536 5.14 -17.51 12.08
CA GLN A 536 5.82 -18.40 13.03
C GLN A 536 7.21 -17.89 13.43
N PRO A 537 7.35 -17.36 14.65
CA PRO A 537 8.54 -17.60 15.46
C PRO A 537 8.28 -18.52 16.67
N GLU A 538 7.01 -18.71 17.10
CA GLU A 538 6.70 -19.43 18.35
C GLU A 538 6.47 -20.94 18.19
N VAL A 539 6.04 -21.42 17.03
CA VAL A 539 5.80 -22.86 16.80
C VAL A 539 7.11 -23.67 16.80
N SER A 540 8.25 -23.02 16.52
CA SER A 540 9.58 -23.62 16.67
C SER A 540 10.01 -23.77 18.13
N ARG A 541 9.42 -23.02 19.07
CA ARG A 541 9.74 -23.13 20.52
C ARG A 541 8.93 -24.22 21.21
N SER A 542 7.68 -24.44 20.79
CA SER A 542 6.84 -25.53 21.32
C SER A 542 7.32 -26.94 20.92
N ARG A 543 8.25 -27.06 19.96
CA ARG A 543 8.84 -28.33 19.52
C ARG A 543 10.25 -28.61 20.05
N GLY A 544 10.82 -27.71 20.86
CA GLY A 544 12.19 -27.83 21.37
C GLY A 544 12.33 -27.56 22.86
N GLY A 545 11.27 -27.78 23.64
CA GLY A 545 11.23 -27.51 25.09
C GLY A 545 10.63 -28.68 25.88
N GLY A 546 11.10 -29.88 25.60
CA GLY A 546 10.88 -31.06 26.44
C GLY A 546 12.16 -31.89 26.38
N ASP A 547 12.65 -32.27 27.55
CA ASP A 547 13.91 -32.97 27.83
C ASP A 547 15.09 -32.02 28.09
N ASP A 548 15.09 -31.37 29.26
CA ASP A 548 16.29 -30.96 30.04
C ASP A 548 15.80 -30.30 31.35
N ASP A 549 15.52 -31.10 32.38
CA ASP A 549 15.50 -30.76 33.81
C ASP A 549 15.51 -32.13 34.54
N ASP A 550 16.69 -32.62 34.92
CA ASP A 550 17.28 -32.49 36.27
C ASP A 550 16.54 -33.32 37.34
N ASP A 551 16.92 -34.60 37.45
CA ASP A 551 16.78 -35.38 38.68
C ASP A 551 18.17 -35.97 39.03
N ASP A 552 18.89 -35.21 39.86
CA ASP A 552 19.93 -35.72 40.75
C ASP A 552 19.24 -36.56 41.84
N ASP A 553 19.58 -37.85 41.93
CA ASP A 553 19.83 -38.55 43.21
C ASP A 553 20.23 -40.03 42.98
N GLY A 554 21.48 -40.34 43.35
CA GLY A 554 21.78 -41.46 44.25
C GLY A 554 21.81 -42.91 43.73
N ASP A 555 23.03 -43.45 43.76
CA ASP A 555 23.41 -44.84 44.08
C ASP A 555 23.36 -45.94 43.00
N GLY A 556 24.53 -46.56 42.77
CA GLY A 556 24.62 -48.02 42.60
C GLY A 556 25.37 -48.57 41.38
N ASP A 557 26.67 -48.81 41.57
CA ASP A 557 27.49 -49.95 41.11
C ASP A 557 27.48 -50.48 39.65
N GLY A 558 28.71 -50.57 39.11
CA GLY A 558 29.15 -51.56 38.11
C GLY A 558 29.01 -51.11 36.65
N GLY A 559 30.00 -51.19 35.76
CA GLY A 559 31.28 -51.88 35.73
C GLY A 559 31.65 -52.13 34.25
N GLY A 560 32.91 -51.89 33.87
CA GLY A 560 33.51 -52.28 32.57
C GLY A 560 33.06 -51.43 31.37
N GLY A 561 33.88 -51.12 30.38
CA GLY A 561 35.23 -51.55 30.00
C GLY A 561 35.39 -51.34 28.49
N GLY A 562 36.58 -50.90 28.06
CA GLY A 562 37.04 -50.89 26.65
C GLY A 562 36.48 -49.74 25.80
N GLY A 563 37.21 -49.09 24.90
CA GLY A 563 38.53 -49.37 24.32
C GLY A 563 38.51 -48.95 22.84
N GLY A 564 39.55 -48.23 22.39
CA GLY A 564 39.87 -47.99 20.97
C GLY A 564 39.08 -46.83 20.31
N GLY A 565 39.63 -45.99 19.44
CA GLY A 565 40.93 -45.99 18.78
C GLY A 565 40.77 -45.39 17.37
N GLY A 566 41.73 -44.54 16.95
CA GLY A 566 41.97 -44.13 15.56
C GLY A 566 41.01 -43.07 14.99
N GLY A 567 41.42 -42.12 14.14
CA GLY A 567 42.66 -41.91 13.39
C GLY A 567 42.35 -41.25 12.04
N GLY A 568 43.29 -40.42 11.54
CA GLY A 568 43.37 -39.94 10.13
C GLY A 568 42.50 -38.72 9.82
N GLY A 569 43.03 -37.57 9.38
CA GLY A 569 43.77 -37.32 8.11
C GLY A 569 42.82 -36.48 7.22
N GLY A 570 43.15 -35.35 6.59
CA GLY A 570 44.36 -34.89 5.92
C GLY A 570 43.97 -34.48 4.48
N GLY A 571 44.39 -33.30 4.02
CA GLY A 571 44.34 -32.84 2.61
C GLY A 571 43.34 -31.69 2.35
N GLY A 572 43.65 -30.56 1.70
CA GLY A 572 44.80 -30.18 0.88
C GLY A 572 44.40 -29.95 -0.60
N GLY A 573 44.72 -28.76 -1.15
CA GLY A 573 44.63 -28.41 -2.60
C GLY A 573 43.54 -27.37 -2.90
N GLY A 574 43.82 -26.17 -3.44
CA GLY A 574 44.50 -25.82 -4.71
C GLY A 574 43.41 -25.71 -5.79
N GLY A 575 43.21 -24.66 -6.59
CA GLY A 575 44.05 -23.65 -7.23
C GLY A 575 43.37 -23.27 -8.59
N GLY A 576 43.76 -22.14 -9.20
CA GLY A 576 43.43 -21.76 -10.60
C GLY A 576 42.18 -20.88 -10.76
N GLY A 577 42.15 -19.77 -11.51
CA GLY A 577 43.05 -19.25 -12.55
C GLY A 577 42.35 -19.20 -13.92
N GLY A 578 42.21 -18.00 -14.51
CA GLY A 578 41.79 -17.74 -15.90
C GLY A 578 40.54 -16.84 -16.00
N GLY A 579 40.45 -15.78 -16.82
CA GLY A 579 41.26 -15.31 -17.95
C GLY A 579 40.39 -15.14 -19.21
N GLY A 580 40.48 -13.96 -19.87
CA GLY A 580 39.94 -13.68 -21.23
C GLY A 580 38.49 -13.19 -21.25
N GLY A 581 38.13 -12.03 -21.82
CA GLY A 581 38.24 -11.57 -23.21
C GLY A 581 36.79 -11.27 -23.66
N GLY A 582 36.36 -10.27 -24.41
CA GLY A 582 36.94 -9.43 -25.46
C GLY A 582 35.81 -9.20 -26.50
N GLY A 583 35.71 -7.99 -27.06
CA GLY A 583 34.91 -7.65 -28.26
C GLY A 583 33.40 -7.42 -28.03
N GLY A 584 32.71 -6.49 -28.68
CA GLY A 584 33.03 -5.63 -29.82
C GLY A 584 31.75 -5.38 -30.65
N GLY A 585 31.55 -4.14 -31.11
CA GLY A 585 30.65 -3.74 -32.22
C GLY A 585 29.14 -3.88 -31.95
N GLY A 586 28.23 -3.07 -32.48
CA GLY A 586 28.29 -2.07 -33.54
C GLY A 586 26.89 -1.90 -34.13
N GLY A 587 26.56 -0.70 -34.64
CA GLY A 587 25.43 -0.43 -35.54
C GLY A 587 24.06 -0.32 -34.84
N GLY A 588 23.16 0.59 -35.20
CA GLY A 588 23.04 1.43 -36.40
C GLY A 588 21.58 1.49 -36.83
N GLY A 589 21.13 2.64 -37.36
CA GLY A 589 19.83 2.84 -38.03
C GLY A 589 18.69 3.15 -37.06
N GLY A 590 18.02 4.31 -37.13
CA GLY A 590 17.24 4.78 -38.29
C GLY A 590 15.82 4.23 -38.10
N GLY A 591 14.74 4.99 -37.93
CA GLY A 591 14.35 6.24 -38.60
C GLY A 591 13.01 5.97 -39.29
N GLY A 592 12.00 6.83 -39.05
CA GLY A 592 10.71 6.82 -39.74
C GLY A 592 9.72 5.77 -39.20
N GLY A 593 8.41 6.00 -39.15
CA GLY A 593 7.60 7.09 -39.68
C GLY A 593 6.16 6.59 -39.84
N GLY A 594 5.18 7.48 -39.69
CA GLY A 594 3.78 7.29 -40.10
C GLY A 594 2.96 6.32 -39.24
N GLY A 595 1.67 6.52 -38.97
CA GLY A 595 0.68 7.37 -39.61
C GLY A 595 -0.61 6.55 -39.77
N GLY A 596 -1.75 7.18 -39.46
CA GLY A 596 -3.11 6.68 -39.77
C GLY A 596 -3.66 5.65 -38.77
N GLY A 597 -4.83 5.79 -38.15
CA GLY A 597 -5.99 6.63 -38.46
C GLY A 597 -7.01 5.88 -39.32
N GLY A 598 -8.23 5.71 -38.80
CA GLY A 598 -9.40 5.12 -39.47
C GLY A 598 -9.82 3.81 -38.81
N GLY A 599 -10.95 3.71 -38.11
CA GLY A 599 -12.32 3.89 -38.63
C GLY A 599 -12.77 2.52 -39.18
N GLY A 600 -13.79 1.83 -38.69
CA GLY A 600 -15.10 2.26 -38.23
C GLY A 600 -16.13 1.41 -39.02
N GLY A 601 -17.21 0.99 -38.36
CA GLY A 601 -18.36 0.31 -38.99
C GLY A 601 -18.37 -1.20 -38.74
N GLY A 602 -19.40 -1.82 -38.18
CA GLY A 602 -20.78 -1.41 -37.98
C GLY A 602 -21.71 -2.18 -38.92
N GLY A 603 -22.64 -2.93 -38.33
CA GLY A 603 -23.74 -3.64 -39.03
C GLY A 603 -23.55 -5.15 -38.99
N GLY A 604 -24.53 -5.97 -38.60
CA GLY A 604 -25.93 -5.73 -38.31
C GLY A 604 -26.74 -6.96 -38.76
N GLY A 605 -27.74 -7.35 -37.96
CA GLY A 605 -28.78 -8.32 -38.32
C GLY A 605 -28.32 -9.78 -38.35
N GLY A 606 -29.08 -10.77 -37.90
CA GLY A 606 -30.49 -10.87 -37.53
C GLY A 606 -30.82 -12.36 -37.51
N GLY A 607 -32.03 -12.72 -37.04
CA GLY A 607 -32.59 -14.04 -37.33
C GLY A 607 -32.99 -14.87 -36.11
N VAL A 608 -34.24 -14.71 -35.74
CA VAL A 608 -35.08 -15.56 -34.88
C VAL A 608 -35.28 -16.94 -35.52
N VAL A 609 -35.23 -18.05 -34.75
CA VAL A 609 -36.15 -19.20 -34.86
C VAL A 609 -36.31 -19.91 -33.50
N VAL A 610 -37.51 -20.46 -33.30
CA VAL A 610 -38.16 -21.02 -32.11
C VAL A 610 -37.94 -22.53 -31.95
N GLY A 611 -38.02 -23.03 -30.70
CA GLY A 611 -38.28 -24.45 -30.32
C GLY A 611 -37.37 -24.90 -29.17
N GLY A 612 -37.77 -25.53 -28.07
CA GLY A 612 -38.99 -26.26 -27.69
C GLY A 612 -38.56 -27.57 -26.99
N GLY A 613 -39.07 -27.85 -25.77
CA GLY A 613 -38.89 -29.11 -25.01
C GLY A 613 -37.62 -29.15 -24.13
N GLY A 614 -37.61 -29.54 -22.85
CA GLY A 614 -38.45 -30.48 -22.11
C GLY A 614 -37.64 -31.74 -21.83
N GLY A 615 -37.27 -32.00 -20.57
CA GLY A 615 -36.57 -33.22 -20.15
C GLY A 615 -35.81 -33.08 -18.83
N ASP A 616 -36.44 -33.57 -17.75
CA ASP A 616 -35.80 -33.94 -16.49
C ASP A 616 -34.83 -35.11 -16.71
N ASP A 617 -33.67 -35.12 -16.01
CA ASP A 617 -33.07 -36.35 -15.47
C ASP A 617 -31.91 -36.03 -14.50
N ASP A 618 -31.88 -36.84 -13.44
CA ASP A 618 -31.05 -36.79 -12.25
C ASP A 618 -29.57 -37.17 -12.44
N GLY A 619 -28.73 -36.69 -11.51
CA GLY A 619 -27.56 -37.44 -11.03
C GLY A 619 -26.17 -36.91 -11.45
N GLY A 620 -25.34 -36.53 -10.47
CA GLY A 620 -23.90 -36.38 -10.68
C GLY A 620 -23.17 -35.57 -9.61
N GLY A 621 -22.45 -36.26 -8.73
CA GLY A 621 -21.75 -35.71 -7.56
C GLY A 621 -20.73 -34.60 -7.85
N GLY A 622 -20.81 -33.52 -7.07
CA GLY A 622 -19.86 -32.43 -7.08
C GLY A 622 -18.55 -32.79 -6.39
N GLY A 623 -17.55 -33.19 -7.18
CA GLY A 623 -16.16 -33.22 -6.75
C GLY A 623 -15.65 -31.82 -6.40
N CYS A 624 -15.01 -31.70 -5.25
CA CYS A 624 -14.44 -30.47 -4.72
C CYS A 624 -13.18 -30.08 -5.51
N GLY A 625 -13.35 -29.46 -6.68
CA GLY A 625 -12.25 -28.89 -7.45
C GLY A 625 -11.67 -27.65 -6.77
N CYS A 626 -10.57 -27.83 -6.04
CA CYS A 626 -9.71 -26.74 -5.55
C CYS A 626 -8.88 -26.17 -6.72
N GLY A 627 -9.54 -25.47 -7.65
CA GLY A 627 -8.88 -24.79 -8.77
C GLY A 627 -8.25 -23.47 -8.31
N GLY A 628 -7.00 -23.52 -7.87
CA GLY A 628 -6.12 -22.34 -7.86
C GLY A 628 -5.69 -22.04 -9.29
N GLY A 629 -6.08 -20.88 -9.81
CA GLY A 629 -5.60 -20.39 -11.10
C GLY A 629 -4.11 -20.05 -11.01
N GLY A 630 -3.26 -20.98 -11.41
CA GLY A 630 -1.85 -20.78 -11.71
C GLY A 630 -1.59 -21.19 -13.16
N GLY A 631 -1.64 -20.23 -14.08
CA GLY A 631 -1.23 -20.44 -15.46
C GLY A 631 0.29 -20.54 -15.52
N GLY A 632 0.79 -21.78 -15.62
CA GLY A 632 2.20 -22.09 -15.84
C GLY A 632 2.31 -23.19 -16.88
N GLY A 633 2.26 -22.81 -18.15
CA GLY A 633 2.57 -23.72 -19.26
C GLY A 633 4.07 -23.90 -19.36
N GLY A 634 4.54 -25.13 -19.21
CA GLY A 634 5.93 -25.48 -19.45
C GLY A 634 6.11 -26.97 -19.64
N GLY A 635 6.56 -27.34 -20.84
CA GLY A 635 7.43 -28.50 -21.05
C GLY A 635 6.88 -29.60 -21.95
N GLY A 636 7.67 -29.96 -22.98
CA GLY A 636 7.61 -31.29 -23.57
C GLY A 636 7.99 -31.36 -25.04
N GLY A 637 9.27 -31.18 -25.36
CA GLY A 637 9.85 -31.69 -26.60
C GLY A 637 10.31 -33.15 -26.44
N GLY A 638 10.34 -33.89 -27.55
CA GLY A 638 10.87 -35.26 -27.69
C GLY A 638 10.00 -36.04 -28.66
N GLY A 639 10.40 -36.19 -29.94
CA GLY A 639 11.11 -37.37 -30.46
C GLY A 639 10.08 -38.46 -30.84
N GLY A 640 9.97 -39.05 -32.01
CA GLY A 640 10.86 -39.33 -33.13
C GLY A 640 10.30 -40.59 -33.82
N GLY A 641 10.51 -40.75 -35.13
CA GLY A 641 10.17 -41.97 -35.91
C GLY A 641 8.73 -41.99 -36.44
N GLY A 642 8.42 -42.33 -37.68
CA GLY A 642 9.17 -43.01 -38.73
C GLY A 642 8.23 -44.01 -39.43
N GLY A 643 8.09 -43.90 -40.76
CA GLY A 643 7.40 -44.86 -41.63
C GLY A 643 5.89 -44.59 -41.80
N GLY A 644 5.28 -44.65 -42.97
CA GLY A 644 5.73 -45.09 -44.30
C GLY A 644 4.49 -45.56 -45.09
N GLY A 645 4.45 -45.25 -46.39
CA GLY A 645 3.50 -45.79 -47.37
C GLY A 645 2.15 -45.05 -47.45
N GLY A 646 1.60 -44.73 -48.60
CA GLY A 646 1.94 -45.04 -49.98
C GLY A 646 0.69 -44.85 -50.86
N GLY A 647 0.89 -44.48 -52.12
CA GLY A 647 -0.13 -44.45 -53.19
C GLY A 647 -0.95 -43.17 -53.23
N GLY A 648 -1.16 -42.49 -54.36
CA GLY A 648 -0.94 -42.85 -55.76
C GLY A 648 -2.10 -42.28 -56.59
N GLY A 649 -1.79 -41.63 -57.72
CA GLY A 649 -2.74 -41.15 -58.73
C GLY A 649 -3.19 -39.69 -58.54
N GLY A 650 -3.10 -38.78 -59.51
CA GLY A 650 -2.87 -38.90 -60.94
C GLY A 650 -3.99 -38.19 -61.71
N GLY A 651 -3.63 -37.16 -62.48
CA GLY A 651 -4.50 -36.49 -63.48
C GLY A 651 -5.32 -35.32 -62.90
N GLY A 652 -5.40 -34.12 -63.49
CA GLY A 652 -5.00 -33.66 -64.81
C GLY A 652 -6.10 -32.77 -65.38
N GLY A 653 -5.74 -31.55 -65.81
CA GLY A 653 -6.35 -30.89 -66.97
C GLY A 653 -7.41 -29.80 -66.77
N GLY A 654 -7.08 -28.61 -67.29
CA GLY A 654 -7.98 -27.66 -67.96
C GLY A 654 -8.82 -26.75 -67.05
N GLY A 655 -9.00 -25.45 -67.28
CA GLY A 655 -8.76 -24.61 -68.45
C GLY A 655 -9.87 -23.55 -68.53
N GLY A 656 -9.54 -22.32 -68.95
CA GLY A 656 -10.48 -21.25 -69.33
C GLY A 656 -10.79 -20.24 -68.19
N GLY A 657 -10.58 -18.93 -68.31
CA GLY A 657 -10.40 -18.08 -69.48
C GLY A 657 -11.69 -17.30 -69.79
N GLY A 658 -11.69 -15.98 -69.55
CA GLY A 658 -12.73 -15.02 -69.95
C GLY A 658 -13.03 -14.02 -68.83
N GLY A 659 -12.91 -12.70 -68.95
CA GLY A 659 -12.87 -11.84 -70.13
C GLY A 659 -14.12 -10.94 -70.16
N GLY A 660 -13.93 -9.63 -70.18
CA GLY A 660 -14.98 -8.59 -70.32
C GLY A 660 -15.16 -7.79 -69.03
N GLY A 661 -14.85 -6.50 -68.98
CA GLY A 661 -15.41 -5.41 -69.81
C GLY A 661 -16.54 -4.80 -68.97
N GLY A 662 -16.57 -3.53 -68.59
CA GLY A 662 -16.18 -2.29 -69.26
C GLY A 662 -17.18 -1.22 -68.81
N GLY A 663 -16.78 0.05 -68.84
CA GLY A 663 -17.66 1.23 -68.71
C GLY A 663 -18.17 1.52 -67.30
N GLY A 664 -18.25 2.75 -66.81
CA GLY A 664 -18.25 4.04 -67.49
C GLY A 664 -19.32 4.93 -66.85
N GLY A 665 -19.03 6.24 -66.74
CA GLY A 665 -19.99 7.28 -66.31
C GLY A 665 -20.05 7.44 -64.80
N GLY A 666 -19.68 8.58 -64.21
CA GLY A 666 -20.37 9.86 -64.38
C GLY A 666 -21.43 9.95 -63.29
N GLY A 667 -21.60 10.99 -62.48
CA GLY A 667 -21.12 12.35 -62.44
C GLY A 667 -22.07 13.10 -61.49
N GLY A 668 -21.61 14.22 -60.92
CA GLY A 668 -22.44 15.20 -60.21
C GLY A 668 -22.89 14.76 -58.80
N GLY A 669 -22.94 15.62 -57.78
CA GLY A 669 -22.87 17.08 -57.76
C GLY A 669 -23.85 17.59 -56.70
N GLY A 670 -23.39 18.55 -55.89
CA GLY A 670 -24.22 19.38 -55.00
C GLY A 670 -24.64 18.70 -53.69
N GLY A 671 -24.62 19.35 -52.52
CA GLY A 671 -24.49 20.77 -52.21
C GLY A 671 -25.43 21.12 -51.06
N GLY A 672 -24.96 21.95 -50.11
CA GLY A 672 -25.76 22.65 -49.09
C GLY A 672 -26.11 21.82 -47.85
N GLY A 673 -26.03 22.32 -46.61
CA GLY A 673 -25.84 23.68 -46.10
C GLY A 673 -26.89 23.98 -45.02
N GLY A 674 -26.45 24.44 -43.84
CA GLY A 674 -27.27 25.01 -42.74
C GLY A 674 -28.05 23.98 -41.92
N TRP A 675 -28.08 23.99 -40.60
CA TRP A 675 -27.84 25.01 -39.56
C TRP A 675 -27.23 24.38 -38.31
#